data_AF-A0A0J9U2T8-F1
#
_entry.id   AF-A0A0J9U2T8-F1
#
_cell.length_a   1.000
_cell.length_b   1.000
_cell.length_c   1.000
_cell.angle_alpha   90.00
_cell.angle_beta   90.00
_cell.angle_gamma   90.00
#
_symmetry.space_group_name_H-M   'P 1'
#
loop_
_entity.id
_entity.type
_entity.pdbx_description
1 polymer ?
#
loop_
_entity_poly.entity_id
_entity_poly.type
_entity_poly.pdbx_seq_one_letter_code
_entity_poly.pdbx_strand_id
1 'polypeptide(L)'
;MKQFCRIPFLVLFVNLYIHQNNVVSNEIVNLKNPNLRNGWAGKDVTLQDEQSGLDAKDGDEVNTKEYQNELLQKSEEASLQVQAQNSDGDEELKRKIDELVNNAQVAHTEAQNAVTKAEESLRIATEAEKQVDEGKETTTLKKAKVEAEKAVAAAKIKKEDAKKKADNAKQESEKTEEQESKTKLETVKNLSEEAEQAARDAKNEQKKAEWAAKIAEELKKAYEAKINAKESEGEAEMSKKEATSATSSSTAEKVTAAIKIAEDEMQIAVKKASEAEEAESKAEQAAIEAINIIEQNGEAQSKVNVVQDEADKASKAAAAAKKAQIKAQIADYVVKTEVSKEKAVKSADAANEEKTKAEAVAKKSEEIKITDVAKSGKVGTAKDEAGKQAEAADKAKEAALTAAKNADEAQTSIKDKDDEAELNEAKKKAYEASIKAKQAETDALNALEKAKTAQTETEIAAEVVKAENEKEKASSEATEAGKAKEKAQTEADKAKSNEKAQEAAKRAQEQDVAASTAKGNAETAAKEAETAANDDETGDKLTKVKEKAKNATDAADAAKKARTQAEIAAEEAKAQAAKTEAEAAKVAANAAKDEAQKVADESKSTEAKKAADKASAAAKTADEKAASAKKEADDATTESKSTTATVETMQKKADKAVEDAKEAKKAQTKAELAAEEAKAEAAKEEAKKAQEVVDAAKTEAEKIAEKEKVNEKLVAEITSALATVKAKAKDASDKAGEVPQAVKNAEAEVDKVVGDETKKSEITAAIRSIKEKTLEAVQAANQAKKAKDLAEIALNVVKAEVANDKAKKAVTAAGVAKEDAKKAAASAEQPKKEEESAEEDAEIAKENEIEAEQKAKEAEDNANAAQAQLKIAEQELKKAQEADNEEKFQSAKTNALAAAEEAIKKGQAAEDAANEAKNNAVKAAEAAEKAKKAAAESALKKKLNVLEIVKKYSREGYNTVDSDEHVLNEVEEQASEEKEEGEEEEEEEADHPILNDVEIDDDDEEEEEEEEEKEEEETEVKEEEDAKEEGHAQSSAHQSSITELENPKKEYQEKSDKPRSDSNAQALLEDNYKNFTDFKKKAEDLTKNIINTIDGDAGVIETLKDFAKDMNQFILNM
;
A
#
# COMPACT_ATOMS: atom_id res chain seq x y z
N MET A 1 25.89 9.67 -34.06
CA MET A 1 27.10 10.31 -34.64
C MET A 1 28.16 10.45 -33.56
N LYS A 2 29.46 10.26 -33.89
CA LYS A 2 30.67 10.76 -33.18
C LYS A 2 30.63 10.63 -31.64
N GLN A 3 31.27 9.66 -30.96
CA GLN A 3 32.65 9.17 -31.12
C GLN A 3 33.68 10.30 -31.23
N PHE A 4 34.23 10.74 -30.09
CA PHE A 4 35.57 11.34 -29.86
C PHE A 4 35.62 11.98 -28.46
N CYS A 5 36.29 11.34 -27.46
CA CYS A 5 36.79 11.97 -26.21
C CYS A 5 37.48 10.94 -25.25
N ARG A 6 38.47 10.16 -25.72
CA ARG A 6 39.17 9.15 -24.88
C ARG A 6 40.71 9.13 -24.99
N ILE A 7 41.34 10.19 -25.49
CA ILE A 7 42.80 10.25 -25.68
C ILE A 7 43.56 11.07 -24.60
N PRO A 8 43.07 12.20 -24.03
CA PRO A 8 43.88 12.97 -23.07
C PRO A 8 43.99 12.31 -21.67
N PHE A 9 43.02 11.51 -21.26
CA PHE A 9 42.98 10.92 -19.91
C PHE A 9 44.00 9.79 -19.69
N LEU A 10 44.36 9.05 -20.75
CA LEU A 10 45.31 7.93 -20.68
C LEU A 10 46.77 8.39 -20.55
N VAL A 11 47.11 9.56 -21.10
CA VAL A 11 48.45 10.15 -20.98
C VAL A 11 48.74 10.62 -19.55
N LEU A 12 47.71 11.07 -18.82
CA LEU A 12 47.85 11.57 -17.45
C LEU A 12 48.16 10.45 -16.45
N PHE A 13 47.55 9.27 -16.61
CA PHE A 13 47.84 8.09 -15.78
C PHE A 13 49.23 7.48 -16.07
N VAL A 14 49.66 7.43 -17.33
CA VAL A 14 51.00 6.92 -17.67
C VAL A 14 52.10 7.83 -17.11
N ASN A 15 51.89 9.15 -17.11
CA ASN A 15 52.86 10.08 -16.53
C ASN A 15 52.90 10.03 -14.98
N LEU A 16 51.76 9.76 -14.33
CA LEU A 16 51.70 9.57 -12.88
C LEU A 16 52.38 8.25 -12.43
N TYR A 17 52.23 7.18 -13.22
CA TYR A 17 52.88 5.89 -12.98
C TYR A 17 54.42 5.96 -13.09
N ILE A 18 54.95 6.88 -13.89
CA ILE A 18 56.41 7.12 -14.02
C ILE A 18 56.97 7.96 -12.86
N HIS A 19 56.15 8.74 -12.15
CA HIS A 19 56.61 9.56 -11.01
C HIS A 19 56.44 8.89 -9.64
N GLN A 20 55.57 7.88 -9.48
CA GLN A 20 55.45 7.17 -8.20
C GLN A 20 56.62 6.21 -7.88
N ASN A 21 57.40 5.79 -8.87
CA ASN A 21 58.55 4.89 -8.67
C ASN A 21 59.89 5.59 -8.41
N ASN A 22 59.90 6.88 -8.05
CA ASN A 22 61.14 7.66 -7.97
C ASN A 22 61.24 8.60 -6.75
N VAL A 23 60.90 8.10 -5.55
CA VAL A 23 61.32 8.69 -4.27
C VAL A 23 61.78 7.59 -3.31
N VAL A 24 63.09 7.41 -3.19
CA VAL A 24 63.72 6.78 -2.03
C VAL A 24 64.71 7.78 -1.46
N SER A 25 64.46 8.22 -0.23
CA SER A 25 65.31 9.18 0.47
C SER A 25 66.57 8.51 1.05
N ASN A 26 67.66 9.29 1.11
CA ASN A 26 68.75 9.04 2.07
C ASN A 26 68.17 9.09 3.52
N GLU A 27 68.74 8.51 4.58
CA GLU A 27 70.16 8.31 4.93
C GLU A 27 70.45 7.05 5.78
N ILE A 28 71.66 6.51 5.61
CA ILE A 28 72.60 5.97 6.63
C ILE A 28 72.08 4.97 7.69
N VAL A 29 72.52 3.70 7.58
CA VAL A 29 73.37 3.03 8.62
C VAL A 29 74.39 2.08 7.95
N ASN A 30 75.63 2.11 8.45
CA ASN A 30 76.71 1.11 8.31
C ASN A 30 76.23 -0.37 8.33
N LEU A 31 76.88 -1.41 7.78
CA LEU A 31 78.31 -1.78 7.88
C LEU A 31 78.57 -3.08 7.05
N LYS A 32 79.77 -3.25 6.43
CA LYS A 32 80.38 -4.53 5.91
C LYS A 32 79.57 -5.38 4.90
N ASN A 33 80.14 -5.99 3.86
CA ASN A 33 81.54 -6.13 3.42
C ASN A 33 81.61 -6.29 1.87
N PRO A 34 82.76 -6.02 1.23
CA PRO A 34 82.83 -5.82 -0.23
C PRO A 34 83.46 -6.97 -1.05
N ASN A 35 83.34 -6.80 -2.38
CA ASN A 35 84.17 -7.34 -3.48
C ASN A 35 83.92 -8.76 -4.02
N LEU A 36 83.79 -8.84 -5.36
CA LEU A 36 84.81 -9.48 -6.21
C LEU A 36 84.68 -9.06 -7.71
N ARG A 37 85.83 -9.10 -8.42
CA ARG A 37 86.10 -8.78 -9.86
C ARG A 37 86.08 -7.29 -10.26
N ASN A 38 87.07 -6.74 -10.97
CA ASN A 38 88.27 -7.28 -11.66
C ASN A 38 89.51 -6.38 -11.39
N GLY A 39 90.75 -6.89 -11.49
CA GLY A 39 91.94 -6.00 -11.42
C GLY A 39 93.34 -6.60 -11.20
N TRP A 40 93.67 -7.70 -11.89
CA TRP A 40 95.01 -8.31 -12.07
C TRP A 40 96.27 -7.44 -11.83
N ALA A 41 97.15 -7.86 -10.90
CA ALA A 41 98.63 -7.91 -11.07
C ALA A 41 99.33 -8.54 -9.84
N GLY A 42 100.01 -9.69 -10.00
CA GLY A 42 100.88 -10.25 -8.95
C GLY A 42 100.98 -11.78 -8.89
N LYS A 43 101.89 -12.34 -9.68
CA LYS A 43 102.63 -13.61 -9.44
C LYS A 43 103.18 -13.68 -8.00
N ASP A 44 103.58 -14.79 -7.39
CA ASP A 44 103.54 -16.27 -7.57
C ASP A 44 104.00 -16.82 -6.17
N VAL A 45 103.71 -18.02 -5.63
CA VAL A 45 103.15 -19.28 -6.16
C VAL A 45 102.38 -20.07 -5.04
N THR A 46 102.33 -21.41 -5.13
CA THR A 46 101.64 -22.43 -4.32
C THR A 46 102.19 -22.77 -2.93
N LEU A 47 101.33 -23.32 -2.05
CA LEU A 47 101.41 -24.74 -1.65
C LEU A 47 100.01 -25.30 -1.32
N GLN A 48 99.77 -26.57 -1.66
CA GLN A 48 98.52 -27.29 -1.42
C GLN A 48 98.52 -27.92 -0.02
N ASP A 49 97.32 -28.09 0.54
CA ASP A 49 97.04 -29.18 1.47
C ASP A 49 96.21 -30.22 0.71
N GLU A 50 96.56 -31.50 0.82
CA GLU A 50 95.77 -32.61 0.28
C GLU A 50 95.84 -33.80 1.24
N GLN A 51 94.73 -34.02 1.95
CA GLN A 51 94.48 -35.28 2.63
C GLN A 51 94.18 -36.38 1.60
N SER A 52 94.86 -37.51 1.73
CA SER A 52 94.21 -38.82 1.61
C SER A 52 95.01 -39.86 2.39
N GLY A 53 94.32 -40.87 2.92
CA GLY A 53 94.94 -41.86 3.79
C GLY A 53 94.77 -43.29 3.31
N LEU A 54 95.48 -44.16 4.03
CA LEU A 54 95.35 -45.61 4.16
C LEU A 54 96.16 -46.54 3.24
N ASP A 55 96.81 -47.46 3.96
CA ASP A 55 97.08 -48.87 3.69
C ASP A 55 98.33 -49.32 2.89
N ALA A 56 99.28 -49.81 3.70
CA ALA A 56 99.73 -51.21 3.72
C ALA A 56 101.10 -51.60 3.11
N LYS A 57 101.98 -51.96 4.07
CA LYS A 57 102.86 -53.14 4.12
C LYS A 57 104.30 -53.10 3.61
N ASP A 58 105.10 -53.82 4.41
CA ASP A 58 106.44 -54.40 4.23
C ASP A 58 107.58 -53.40 3.94
N GLY A 59 108.79 -53.53 4.50
CA GLY A 59 109.36 -54.53 5.40
C GLY A 59 110.82 -54.16 5.75
N ASP A 60 111.48 -54.97 6.58
CA ASP A 60 112.88 -54.84 7.08
C ASP A 60 113.10 -53.65 8.04
N GLU A 61 113.32 -53.87 9.35
CA GLU A 61 114.59 -54.26 10.00
C GLU A 61 115.75 -53.25 9.71
N VAL A 62 116.55 -52.77 10.67
CA VAL A 62 117.26 -53.52 11.73
C VAL A 62 117.59 -52.64 12.99
N ASN A 63 117.47 -53.23 14.19
CA ASN A 63 118.13 -52.94 15.50
C ASN A 63 118.17 -51.54 16.18
N THR A 64 117.33 -51.42 17.21
CA THR A 64 117.67 -51.33 18.66
C THR A 64 119.01 -50.74 19.15
N LYS A 65 118.91 -49.78 20.09
CA LYS A 65 119.49 -49.70 21.47
C LYS A 65 119.65 -48.21 21.83
N GLU A 66 118.84 -47.61 22.70
CA GLU A 66 118.75 -47.83 24.16
C GLU A 66 120.13 -47.82 24.84
N TYR A 67 120.42 -46.76 25.62
CA TYR A 67 120.89 -46.89 27.00
C TYR A 67 120.81 -45.56 27.76
N GLN A 68 120.36 -45.65 29.00
CA GLN A 68 120.50 -44.64 30.05
C GLN A 68 121.95 -44.60 30.57
N ASN A 69 122.33 -43.51 31.24
CA ASN A 69 123.18 -43.41 32.46
C ASN A 69 123.46 -41.90 32.66
N GLU A 70 123.05 -41.22 33.73
CA GLU A 70 123.41 -41.37 35.15
C GLU A 70 124.92 -41.38 35.44
N LEU A 71 125.33 -40.43 36.30
CA LEU A 71 126.50 -40.35 37.20
C LEU A 71 127.84 -41.01 36.77
N LEU A 72 129.01 -40.42 37.06
CA LEU A 72 129.48 -40.17 38.42
C LEU A 72 130.75 -39.27 38.45
N GLN A 73 131.15 -38.90 39.67
CA GLN A 73 132.26 -38.01 40.00
C GLN A 73 133.53 -38.78 40.43
N LYS A 74 134.71 -38.12 40.34
CA LYS A 74 135.98 -38.30 41.10
C LYS A 74 137.16 -39.18 40.60
N SER A 75 138.34 -38.54 40.73
CA SER A 75 139.68 -39.00 41.16
C SER A 75 140.40 -40.08 40.33
N GLU A 76 141.72 -40.10 40.15
CA GLU A 76 142.82 -39.77 41.07
C GLU A 76 144.16 -39.61 40.29
N GLU A 77 145.23 -39.14 40.94
CA GLU A 77 146.57 -38.99 40.36
C GLU A 77 147.31 -40.34 40.24
N ALA A 78 148.18 -40.50 39.22
CA ALA A 78 149.64 -40.61 39.41
C ALA A 78 150.39 -41.35 38.28
N SER A 79 151.60 -40.83 37.99
CA SER A 79 152.80 -41.56 37.51
C SER A 79 152.79 -42.29 36.16
N LEU A 80 153.49 -41.70 35.18
CA LEU A 80 154.42 -42.46 34.33
C LEU A 80 155.78 -41.76 34.20
N GLN A 81 156.84 -42.55 34.25
CA GLN A 81 158.23 -42.12 34.36
C GLN A 81 159.02 -42.42 33.07
N VAL A 82 159.60 -41.37 32.49
CA VAL A 82 160.85 -41.31 31.68
C VAL A 82 161.35 -42.59 30.99
N GLN A 83 161.38 -42.62 29.65
CA GLN A 83 162.66 -42.59 28.89
C GLN A 83 162.50 -42.03 27.46
N ALA A 84 163.61 -41.54 26.90
CA ALA A 84 163.73 -40.78 25.64
C ALA A 84 163.57 -41.67 24.36
N GLN A 85 163.41 -41.17 23.12
CA GLN A 85 163.96 -39.94 22.53
C GLN A 85 163.05 -39.25 21.47
N ASN A 86 162.90 -37.93 21.64
CA ASN A 86 162.84 -36.84 20.66
C ASN A 86 161.96 -36.89 19.37
N SER A 87 161.11 -35.85 19.28
CA SER A 87 160.80 -34.99 18.10
C SER A 87 159.51 -35.11 17.28
N ASP A 88 158.39 -35.58 17.83
CA ASP A 88 157.04 -35.48 17.20
C ASP A 88 155.93 -34.91 18.14
N GLY A 89 156.30 -34.27 19.25
CA GLY A 89 155.36 -33.92 20.33
C GLY A 89 154.38 -32.75 20.08
N ASP A 90 154.66 -31.85 19.13
CA ASP A 90 153.87 -30.62 18.94
C ASP A 90 152.65 -30.79 18.01
N GLU A 91 152.66 -31.71 17.03
CA GLU A 91 151.53 -31.87 16.10
C GLU A 91 150.27 -32.46 16.77
N GLU A 92 150.44 -33.39 17.72
CA GLU A 92 149.31 -33.97 18.46
C GLU A 92 148.69 -32.97 19.46
N LEU A 93 149.53 -32.14 20.10
CA LEU A 93 149.07 -31.04 20.94
C LEU A 93 148.30 -30.00 20.11
N LYS A 94 148.81 -29.65 18.93
CA LYS A 94 148.18 -28.69 18.02
C LYS A 94 146.79 -29.14 17.55
N ARG A 95 146.64 -30.41 17.15
CA ARG A 95 145.30 -30.97 16.80
C ARG A 95 144.29 -30.88 17.94
N LYS A 96 144.71 -31.16 19.18
CA LYS A 96 143.84 -31.07 20.37
C LYS A 96 143.45 -29.62 20.69
N ILE A 97 144.36 -28.68 20.47
CA ILE A 97 144.07 -27.23 20.56
C ILE A 97 143.04 -26.82 19.48
N ASP A 98 143.25 -27.22 18.21
CA ASP A 98 142.32 -26.91 17.11
C ASP A 98 140.91 -27.50 17.37
N GLU A 99 140.82 -28.72 17.92
CA GLU A 99 139.55 -29.37 18.29
C GLU A 99 138.80 -28.59 19.38
N LEU A 100 139.50 -28.16 20.44
CA LEU A 100 138.93 -27.33 21.52
C LEU A 100 138.49 -25.94 21.01
N VAL A 101 139.23 -25.32 20.10
CA VAL A 101 138.82 -24.06 19.45
C VAL A 101 137.55 -24.24 18.62
N ASN A 102 137.42 -25.37 17.90
CA ASN A 102 136.19 -25.70 17.17
C ASN A 102 135.01 -25.94 18.13
N ASN A 103 135.20 -26.66 19.24
CA ASN A 103 134.16 -26.87 20.25
C ASN A 103 133.68 -25.55 20.86
N ALA A 104 134.59 -24.62 21.16
CA ALA A 104 134.21 -23.28 21.63
C ALA A 104 133.40 -22.49 20.59
N GLN A 105 133.73 -22.61 19.29
CA GLN A 105 132.96 -21.99 18.20
C GLN A 105 131.57 -22.64 17.99
N VAL A 106 131.48 -23.96 18.18
CA VAL A 106 130.19 -24.69 18.21
C VAL A 106 129.35 -24.19 19.38
N ALA A 107 129.92 -24.06 20.58
CA ALA A 107 129.23 -23.54 21.75
C ALA A 107 128.71 -22.10 21.54
N HIS A 108 129.49 -21.20 20.92
CA HIS A 108 128.98 -19.89 20.51
C HIS A 108 127.78 -19.99 19.54
N THR A 109 127.83 -20.93 18.60
CA THR A 109 126.74 -21.16 17.63
C THR A 109 125.48 -21.73 18.30
N GLU A 110 125.64 -22.63 19.26
CA GLU A 110 124.53 -23.12 20.10
C GLU A 110 123.91 -22.00 20.94
N ALA A 111 124.74 -21.14 21.56
CA ALA A 111 124.28 -19.97 22.29
C ALA A 111 123.55 -18.96 21.39
N GLN A 112 123.99 -18.81 20.12
CA GLN A 112 123.30 -17.98 19.14
C GLN A 112 121.91 -18.55 18.79
N ASN A 113 121.81 -19.86 18.55
CA ASN A 113 120.54 -20.52 18.27
C ASN A 113 119.56 -20.45 19.47
N ALA A 114 120.09 -20.53 20.69
CA ALA A 114 119.32 -20.36 21.92
C ALA A 114 118.72 -18.93 22.02
N VAL A 115 119.50 -17.89 21.70
CA VAL A 115 119.01 -16.50 21.62
C VAL A 115 117.87 -16.36 20.60
N THR A 116 118.01 -16.91 19.39
CA THR A 116 116.97 -16.79 18.35
C THR A 116 115.64 -17.42 18.78
N LYS A 117 115.68 -18.58 19.44
CA LYS A 117 114.47 -19.24 19.98
C LYS A 117 113.86 -18.48 21.17
N ALA A 118 114.69 -17.86 22.00
CA ALA A 118 114.23 -16.98 23.06
C ALA A 118 113.53 -15.72 22.49
N GLU A 119 114.08 -15.12 21.42
CA GLU A 119 113.47 -13.97 20.73
C GLU A 119 112.12 -14.32 20.07
N GLU A 120 111.98 -15.52 19.51
CA GLU A 120 110.70 -16.04 19.01
C GLU A 120 109.68 -16.22 20.14
N SER A 121 110.11 -16.78 21.28
CA SER A 121 109.27 -16.93 22.48
C SER A 121 108.79 -15.58 23.02
N LEU A 122 109.66 -14.57 23.07
CA LEU A 122 109.29 -13.20 23.41
C LEU A 122 108.27 -12.61 22.42
N ARG A 123 108.36 -12.92 21.12
CA ARG A 123 107.36 -12.50 20.13
C ARG A 123 105.99 -13.11 20.44
N ILE A 124 105.93 -14.39 20.80
CA ILE A 124 104.69 -15.07 21.20
C ILE A 124 104.08 -14.41 22.45
N ALA A 125 104.87 -14.18 23.49
CA ALA A 125 104.40 -13.50 24.71
C ALA A 125 103.90 -12.08 24.45
N THR A 126 104.57 -11.34 23.55
CA THR A 126 104.18 -9.97 23.16
C THR A 126 102.89 -9.94 22.36
N GLU A 127 102.65 -10.95 21.51
CA GLU A 127 101.41 -11.03 20.72
C GLU A 127 100.23 -11.49 21.58
N ALA A 128 100.47 -12.40 22.54
CA ALA A 128 99.47 -12.80 23.52
C ALA A 128 98.96 -11.60 24.35
N GLU A 129 99.85 -10.67 24.74
CA GLU A 129 99.47 -9.43 25.46
C GLU A 129 98.54 -8.56 24.63
N LYS A 130 98.86 -8.34 23.35
CA LYS A 130 98.12 -7.41 22.48
C LYS A 130 96.74 -7.88 22.09
N GLN A 131 96.52 -9.20 22.04
CA GLN A 131 95.24 -9.77 21.59
C GLN A 131 94.18 -9.85 22.72
N VAL A 132 94.54 -9.52 23.96
CA VAL A 132 93.59 -9.34 25.06
C VAL A 132 93.38 -7.83 25.28
N ASP A 133 92.16 -7.35 24.99
CA ASP A 133 91.80 -5.91 24.96
C ASP A 133 92.37 -5.07 26.13
N GLU A 134 92.84 -3.86 25.83
CA GLU A 134 93.64 -2.98 26.71
C GLU A 134 92.93 -2.47 27.99
N GLY A 135 91.73 -2.97 28.32
CA GLY A 135 90.85 -2.48 29.39
C GLY A 135 90.69 -3.36 30.64
N LYS A 136 91.36 -4.52 30.74
CA LYS A 136 91.27 -5.43 31.91
C LYS A 136 92.65 -5.75 32.51
N GLU A 137 92.67 -6.37 33.70
CA GLU A 137 93.90 -6.67 34.47
C GLU A 137 94.80 -7.74 33.82
N THR A 138 95.38 -7.45 32.65
CA THR A 138 96.43 -8.24 31.99
C THR A 138 97.79 -8.18 32.70
N THR A 139 97.78 -7.86 34.01
CA THR A 139 98.96 -7.62 34.85
C THR A 139 99.87 -8.85 34.90
N THR A 140 99.30 -10.06 34.90
CA THR A 140 100.09 -11.30 34.88
C THR A 140 100.61 -11.65 33.49
N LEU A 141 99.89 -11.35 32.41
CA LEU A 141 100.42 -11.46 31.04
C LEU A 141 101.62 -10.52 30.82
N LYS A 142 101.51 -9.28 31.31
CA LYS A 142 102.61 -8.30 31.33
C LYS A 142 103.83 -8.82 32.08
N LYS A 143 103.65 -9.47 33.23
CA LYS A 143 104.75 -10.14 33.96
C LYS A 143 105.38 -11.28 33.15
N ALA A 144 104.57 -12.13 32.51
CA ALA A 144 105.06 -13.22 31.67
C ALA A 144 105.93 -12.70 30.51
N LYS A 145 105.46 -11.67 29.80
CA LYS A 145 106.23 -11.00 28.75
C LYS A 145 107.51 -10.36 29.28
N VAL A 146 107.46 -9.61 30.38
CA VAL A 146 108.64 -9.00 30.99
C VAL A 146 109.67 -10.06 31.40
N GLU A 147 109.23 -11.24 31.85
CA GLU A 147 110.15 -12.35 32.14
C GLU A 147 110.78 -12.95 30.88
N ALA A 148 110.02 -13.06 29.78
CA ALA A 148 110.59 -13.41 28.48
C ALA A 148 111.62 -12.35 27.98
N GLU A 149 111.37 -11.06 28.21
CA GLU A 149 112.32 -9.97 27.90
C GLU A 149 113.62 -10.11 28.71
N LYS A 150 113.53 -10.38 30.03
CA LYS A 150 114.69 -10.65 30.90
C LYS A 150 115.48 -11.87 30.42
N ALA A 151 114.80 -12.97 30.14
CA ALA A 151 115.42 -14.22 29.68
C ALA A 151 116.14 -14.02 28.32
N VAL A 152 115.54 -13.30 27.37
CA VAL A 152 116.21 -12.92 26.10
C VAL A 152 117.45 -12.06 26.33
N ALA A 153 117.37 -11.07 27.23
CA ALA A 153 118.52 -10.23 27.56
C ALA A 153 119.65 -11.03 28.22
N ALA A 154 119.33 -11.94 29.13
CA ALA A 154 120.28 -12.84 29.77
C ALA A 154 120.92 -13.80 28.76
N ALA A 155 120.13 -14.42 27.87
CA ALA A 155 120.62 -15.28 26.79
C ALA A 155 121.60 -14.53 25.86
N LYS A 156 121.32 -13.26 25.54
CA LYS A 156 122.21 -12.40 24.74
C LYS A 156 123.56 -12.13 25.44
N ILE A 157 123.53 -11.88 26.74
CA ILE A 157 124.75 -11.73 27.55
C ILE A 157 125.57 -13.03 27.55
N LYS A 158 124.92 -14.18 27.74
CA LYS A 158 125.56 -15.50 27.71
C LYS A 158 126.11 -15.87 26.33
N LYS A 159 125.44 -15.49 25.25
CA LYS A 159 125.96 -15.60 23.88
C LYS A 159 127.24 -14.77 23.69
N GLU A 160 127.25 -13.51 24.09
CA GLU A 160 128.46 -12.67 23.96
C GLU A 160 129.59 -13.11 24.90
N ASP A 161 129.29 -13.79 26.01
CA ASP A 161 130.31 -14.46 26.84
C ASP A 161 130.87 -15.69 26.12
N ALA A 162 130.02 -16.63 25.66
CA ALA A 162 130.44 -17.79 24.85
C ALA A 162 131.28 -17.37 23.63
N LYS A 163 130.89 -16.27 22.98
CA LYS A 163 131.65 -15.65 21.88
C LYS A 163 133.04 -15.19 22.32
N LYS A 164 133.14 -14.40 23.39
CA LYS A 164 134.43 -13.95 23.94
C LYS A 164 135.32 -15.12 24.35
N LYS A 165 134.74 -16.18 24.93
CA LYS A 165 135.48 -17.39 25.30
C LYS A 165 135.99 -18.13 24.05
N ALA A 166 135.19 -18.25 23.00
CA ALA A 166 135.61 -18.82 21.72
C ALA A 166 136.67 -17.97 20.98
N ASP A 167 136.49 -16.64 20.94
CA ASP A 167 137.45 -15.71 20.35
C ASP A 167 138.78 -15.73 21.13
N ASN A 168 138.74 -15.78 22.47
CA ASN A 168 139.92 -15.92 23.32
C ASN A 168 140.60 -17.29 23.14
N ALA A 169 139.85 -18.39 23.07
CA ALA A 169 140.40 -19.73 22.83
C ALA A 169 141.16 -19.77 21.50
N LYS A 170 140.57 -19.18 20.46
CA LYS A 170 141.22 -18.99 19.16
C LYS A 170 142.47 -18.10 19.26
N GLN A 171 142.38 -16.94 19.89
CA GLN A 171 143.52 -16.03 20.04
C GLN A 171 144.68 -16.67 20.82
N GLU A 172 144.39 -17.46 21.85
CA GLU A 172 145.39 -18.17 22.64
C GLU A 172 146.06 -19.30 21.85
N SER A 173 145.32 -19.98 20.97
CA SER A 173 145.87 -20.98 20.03
C SER A 173 146.81 -20.39 18.98
N GLU A 174 146.63 -19.12 18.61
CA GLU A 174 147.39 -18.43 17.56
C GLU A 174 148.70 -17.79 18.07
N LYS A 175 148.94 -17.73 19.40
CA LYS A 175 150.15 -17.09 19.97
C LYS A 175 151.44 -17.84 19.63
N THR A 176 152.42 -17.13 19.08
CA THR A 176 153.65 -17.70 18.50
C THR A 176 154.80 -17.92 19.50
N GLU A 177 154.60 -17.71 20.81
CA GLU A 177 155.67 -17.89 21.81
C GLU A 177 156.00 -19.38 22.00
N GLU A 178 157.27 -19.74 21.81
CA GLU A 178 157.74 -21.13 21.61
C GLU A 178 158.04 -21.90 22.91
N GLN A 179 157.72 -21.32 24.08
CA GLN A 179 157.80 -22.02 25.37
C GLN A 179 156.40 -22.29 25.93
N GLU A 180 156.13 -23.59 26.13
CA GLU A 180 154.95 -24.20 26.77
C GLU A 180 153.67 -24.41 25.92
N SER A 181 153.77 -25.24 24.87
CA SER A 181 152.60 -25.82 24.16
C SER A 181 151.58 -26.52 25.09
N LYS A 182 151.99 -26.97 26.28
CA LYS A 182 151.10 -27.60 27.28
C LYS A 182 150.22 -26.60 28.04
N THR A 183 150.76 -25.46 28.49
CA THR A 183 149.96 -24.48 29.24
C THR A 183 148.95 -23.78 28.31
N LYS A 184 149.28 -23.62 27.01
CA LYS A 184 148.31 -23.21 25.98
C LYS A 184 147.16 -24.22 25.79
N LEU A 185 147.44 -25.53 25.78
CA LEU A 185 146.38 -26.54 25.71
C LEU A 185 145.44 -26.43 26.92
N GLU A 186 145.98 -26.21 28.11
CA GLU A 186 145.20 -26.13 29.35
C GLU A 186 144.37 -24.84 29.45
N THR A 187 144.90 -23.69 28.99
CA THR A 187 144.12 -22.44 28.90
C THR A 187 143.05 -22.49 27.81
N VAL A 188 143.35 -23.02 26.62
CA VAL A 188 142.36 -23.21 25.54
C VAL A 188 141.26 -24.19 25.96
N LYS A 189 141.62 -25.26 26.68
CA LYS A 189 140.65 -26.21 27.25
C LYS A 189 139.70 -25.52 28.22
N ASN A 190 140.22 -24.76 29.19
CA ASN A 190 139.39 -24.02 30.15
C ASN A 190 138.47 -23.02 29.44
N LEU A 191 138.97 -22.30 28.42
CA LEU A 191 138.16 -21.37 27.63
C LEU A 191 137.08 -22.09 26.80
N SER A 192 137.33 -23.30 26.30
CA SER A 192 136.33 -24.13 25.63
C SER A 192 135.26 -24.63 26.60
N GLU A 193 135.65 -25.11 27.79
CA GLU A 193 134.71 -25.55 28.84
C GLU A 193 133.86 -24.37 29.35
N GLU A 194 134.44 -23.18 29.49
CA GLU A 194 133.72 -21.94 29.79
C GLU A 194 132.77 -21.50 28.66
N ALA A 195 133.16 -21.67 27.39
CA ALA A 195 132.29 -21.40 26.24
C ALA A 195 131.09 -22.37 26.19
N GLU A 196 131.32 -23.66 26.40
CA GLU A 196 130.28 -24.67 26.53
C GLU A 196 129.34 -24.38 27.71
N GLN A 197 129.88 -23.98 28.86
CA GLN A 197 129.05 -23.62 30.01
C GLN A 197 128.21 -22.36 29.72
N ALA A 198 128.77 -21.35 29.06
CA ALA A 198 128.01 -20.17 28.62
C ALA A 198 126.92 -20.52 27.58
N ALA A 199 127.14 -21.53 26.73
CA ALA A 199 126.13 -22.06 25.82
C ALA A 199 125.01 -22.84 26.53
N ARG A 200 125.37 -23.67 27.52
CA ARG A 200 124.40 -24.36 28.40
C ARG A 200 123.56 -23.35 29.19
N ASP A 201 124.17 -22.29 29.70
CA ASP A 201 123.49 -21.19 30.36
C ASP A 201 122.53 -20.46 29.40
N ALA A 202 122.97 -20.12 28.18
CA ALA A 202 122.11 -19.51 27.17
C ALA A 202 120.90 -20.40 26.82
N LYS A 203 121.08 -21.72 26.79
CA LYS A 203 120.01 -22.72 26.57
C LYS A 203 119.07 -22.85 27.77
N ASN A 204 119.54 -22.60 28.99
CA ASN A 204 118.67 -22.50 30.17
C ASN A 204 117.84 -21.22 30.15
N GLU A 205 118.42 -20.08 29.77
CA GLU A 205 117.66 -18.83 29.56
C GLU A 205 116.65 -18.96 28.41
N GLN A 206 116.97 -19.70 27.33
CA GLN A 206 116.01 -20.05 26.28
C GLN A 206 114.79 -20.79 26.85
N LYS A 207 114.98 -21.82 27.68
CA LYS A 207 113.87 -22.57 28.30
C LYS A 207 112.97 -21.68 29.17
N LYS A 208 113.55 -20.69 29.87
CA LYS A 208 112.77 -19.70 30.63
C LYS A 208 111.90 -18.84 29.72
N ALA A 209 112.44 -18.36 28.59
CA ALA A 209 111.67 -17.62 27.61
C ALA A 209 110.55 -18.49 27.01
N GLU A 210 110.81 -19.76 26.70
CA GLU A 210 109.81 -20.73 26.22
C GLU A 210 108.69 -20.96 27.26
N TRP A 211 109.02 -21.13 28.55
CA TRP A 211 108.02 -21.25 29.62
C TRP A 211 107.21 -19.98 29.79
N ALA A 212 107.85 -18.80 29.80
CA ALA A 212 107.18 -17.51 29.90
C ALA A 212 106.23 -17.25 28.71
N ALA A 213 106.61 -17.65 27.50
CA ALA A 213 105.75 -17.59 26.32
C ALA A 213 104.54 -18.52 26.42
N LYS A 214 104.74 -19.78 26.81
CA LYS A 214 103.64 -20.74 26.98
C LYS A 214 102.66 -20.31 28.08
N ILE A 215 103.16 -19.72 29.18
CA ILE A 215 102.31 -19.10 30.21
C ILE A 215 101.44 -17.99 29.61
N ALA A 216 102.03 -17.08 28.82
CA ALA A 216 101.28 -15.98 28.22
C ALA A 216 100.19 -16.45 27.23
N GLU A 217 100.48 -17.49 26.44
CA GLU A 217 99.54 -18.08 25.47
C GLU A 217 98.35 -18.79 26.16
N GLU A 218 98.60 -19.64 27.16
CA GLU A 218 97.53 -20.34 27.89
C GLU A 218 96.71 -19.37 28.76
N LEU A 219 97.33 -18.34 29.35
CA LEU A 219 96.58 -17.28 30.04
C LEU A 219 95.69 -16.48 29.10
N LYS A 220 96.17 -16.12 27.90
CA LYS A 220 95.34 -15.45 26.89
C LYS A 220 94.09 -16.28 26.60
N LYS A 221 94.26 -17.58 26.35
CA LYS A 221 93.17 -18.53 26.10
C LYS A 221 92.19 -18.62 27.28
N ALA A 222 92.67 -18.55 28.53
CA ALA A 222 91.82 -18.48 29.71
C ALA A 222 91.01 -17.17 29.79
N TYR A 223 91.62 -16.01 29.51
CA TYR A 223 90.93 -14.72 29.43
C TYR A 223 89.87 -14.68 28.32
N GLU A 224 90.20 -15.15 27.11
CA GLU A 224 89.26 -15.27 25.99
C GLU A 224 88.08 -16.18 26.35
N ALA A 225 88.33 -17.33 26.98
CA ALA A 225 87.29 -18.24 27.44
C ALA A 225 86.34 -17.58 28.44
N LYS A 226 86.87 -16.86 29.44
CA LYS A 226 86.06 -16.09 30.40
C LYS A 226 85.18 -15.03 29.74
N ILE A 227 85.73 -14.28 28.77
CA ILE A 227 84.97 -13.26 28.03
C ILE A 227 83.83 -13.91 27.24
N ASN A 228 84.13 -14.94 26.43
CA ASN A 228 83.14 -15.67 25.64
C ASN A 228 82.03 -16.29 26.51
N ALA A 229 82.37 -16.79 27.70
CA ALA A 229 81.40 -17.35 28.64
C ALA A 229 80.47 -16.28 29.23
N LYS A 230 81.00 -15.09 29.54
CA LYS A 230 80.22 -13.93 30.03
C LYS A 230 79.31 -13.33 28.95
N GLU A 231 79.73 -13.34 27.68
CA GLU A 231 78.87 -12.97 26.56
C GLU A 231 77.72 -13.99 26.37
N SER A 232 78.04 -15.29 26.48
CA SER A 232 77.05 -16.37 26.42
C SER A 232 75.99 -16.25 27.54
N GLU A 233 76.40 -15.89 28.76
CA GLU A 233 75.52 -15.58 29.90
C GLU A 233 74.55 -14.43 29.56
N GLY A 234 75.07 -13.32 29.02
CA GLY A 234 74.26 -12.15 28.66
C GLY A 234 73.24 -12.42 27.55
N GLU A 235 73.62 -13.17 26.51
CA GLU A 235 72.69 -13.58 25.44
C GLU A 235 71.62 -14.56 25.93
N ALA A 236 71.94 -15.46 26.85
CA ALA A 236 70.96 -16.36 27.46
C ALA A 236 69.95 -15.59 28.34
N GLU A 237 70.42 -14.61 29.12
CA GLU A 237 69.56 -13.73 29.93
C GLU A 237 68.62 -12.88 29.04
N MET A 238 69.14 -12.36 27.92
CA MET A 238 68.33 -11.64 26.93
C MET A 238 67.24 -12.54 26.33
N SER A 239 67.60 -13.76 25.93
CA SER A 239 66.65 -14.74 25.37
C SER A 239 65.53 -15.07 26.36
N LYS A 240 65.86 -15.25 27.64
CA LYS A 240 64.87 -15.48 28.70
C LYS A 240 63.96 -14.26 28.92
N LYS A 241 64.50 -13.04 28.87
CA LYS A 241 63.72 -11.79 28.96
C LYS A 241 62.77 -11.64 27.76
N GLU A 242 63.25 -11.89 26.55
CA GLU A 242 62.42 -11.83 25.34
C GLU A 242 61.29 -12.86 25.38
N ALA A 243 61.60 -14.11 25.71
CA ALA A 243 60.62 -15.19 25.90
C ALA A 243 59.56 -14.81 26.93
N THR A 244 59.96 -14.27 28.09
CA THR A 244 59.02 -13.83 29.14
C THR A 244 58.16 -12.64 28.68
N SER A 245 58.73 -11.69 27.92
CA SER A 245 58.00 -10.50 27.47
C SER A 245 56.97 -10.80 26.37
N ALA A 246 57.23 -11.81 25.54
CA ALA A 246 56.33 -12.24 24.46
C ALA A 246 54.99 -12.83 24.98
N THR A 247 54.91 -13.24 26.25
CA THR A 247 53.87 -14.15 26.75
C THR A 247 52.84 -13.51 27.67
N SER A 248 52.80 -12.19 27.75
CA SER A 248 51.86 -11.39 28.57
C SER A 248 50.36 -11.63 28.32
N SER A 249 49.99 -12.55 27.43
CA SER A 249 48.61 -12.93 27.09
C SER A 249 48.39 -14.43 26.82
N SER A 250 49.41 -15.29 26.95
CA SER A 250 49.32 -16.73 26.63
C SER A 250 49.27 -17.59 27.88
N THR A 251 48.42 -18.62 27.88
CA THR A 251 48.29 -19.61 28.96
C THR A 251 48.67 -21.03 28.51
N ALA A 252 49.23 -21.19 27.31
CA ALA A 252 49.55 -22.50 26.75
C ALA A 252 50.65 -23.21 27.55
N GLU A 253 50.44 -24.47 27.94
CA GLU A 253 51.40 -25.26 28.71
C GLU A 253 52.78 -25.35 28.04
N LYS A 254 52.81 -25.42 26.69
CA LYS A 254 54.03 -25.40 25.89
C LYS A 254 54.82 -24.10 26.02
N VAL A 255 54.13 -22.96 26.09
CA VAL A 255 54.76 -21.64 26.27
C VAL A 255 55.42 -21.59 27.64
N THR A 256 54.72 -21.99 28.70
CA THR A 256 55.27 -22.07 30.07
C THR A 256 56.46 -23.03 30.14
N ALA A 257 56.38 -24.19 29.48
CA ALA A 257 57.47 -25.16 29.42
C ALA A 257 58.70 -24.61 28.68
N ALA A 258 58.52 -23.91 27.56
CA ALA A 258 59.61 -23.31 26.81
C ALA A 258 60.26 -22.11 27.53
N ILE A 259 59.48 -21.26 28.22
CA ILE A 259 60.03 -20.23 29.13
C ILE A 259 60.90 -20.89 30.20
N LYS A 260 60.42 -21.99 30.81
CA LYS A 260 61.18 -22.71 31.82
C LYS A 260 62.50 -23.27 31.27
N ILE A 261 62.49 -23.83 30.05
CA ILE A 261 63.73 -24.28 29.38
C ILE A 261 64.68 -23.10 29.16
N ALA A 262 64.20 -21.93 28.73
CA ALA A 262 65.04 -20.74 28.59
C ALA A 262 65.62 -20.26 29.94
N GLU A 263 64.88 -20.40 31.04
CA GLU A 263 65.34 -20.08 32.40
C GLU A 263 66.34 -21.09 32.95
N ASP A 264 66.07 -22.40 32.81
CA ASP A 264 66.97 -23.48 33.24
C ASP A 264 68.31 -23.40 32.48
N GLU A 265 68.29 -23.18 31.15
CA GLU A 265 69.50 -23.02 30.33
C GLU A 265 70.23 -21.69 30.61
N MET A 266 69.52 -20.60 30.91
CA MET A 266 70.15 -19.37 31.39
C MET A 266 70.90 -19.60 32.72
N GLN A 267 70.32 -20.34 33.68
CA GLN A 267 71.02 -20.69 34.93
C GLN A 267 72.25 -21.58 34.67
N ILE A 268 72.20 -22.47 33.68
CA ILE A 268 73.36 -23.25 33.23
C ILE A 268 74.43 -22.31 32.66
N ALA A 269 74.07 -21.37 31.78
CA ALA A 269 75.01 -20.40 31.21
C ALA A 269 75.70 -19.54 32.29
N VAL A 270 74.93 -18.98 33.24
CA VAL A 270 75.46 -18.24 34.42
C VAL A 270 76.46 -19.11 35.20
N LYS A 271 76.08 -20.34 35.55
CA LYS A 271 76.96 -21.27 36.28
C LYS A 271 78.24 -21.55 35.51
N LYS A 272 78.16 -21.77 34.20
CA LYS A 272 79.32 -22.06 33.35
C LYS A 272 80.22 -20.83 33.11
N ALA A 273 79.67 -19.63 33.10
CA ALA A 273 80.45 -18.40 33.14
C ALA A 273 81.22 -18.23 34.46
N SER A 274 80.61 -18.56 35.60
CA SER A 274 81.31 -18.61 36.89
C SER A 274 82.40 -19.69 36.95
N GLU A 275 82.15 -20.89 36.42
CA GLU A 275 83.18 -21.94 36.32
C GLU A 275 84.36 -21.53 35.43
N ALA A 276 84.09 -20.81 34.33
CA ALA A 276 85.14 -20.29 33.43
C ALA A 276 85.97 -19.18 34.11
N GLU A 277 85.32 -18.28 34.85
CA GLU A 277 85.96 -17.22 35.64
C GLU A 277 86.81 -17.77 36.79
N GLU A 278 86.33 -18.80 37.50
CA GLU A 278 87.11 -19.46 38.56
C GLU A 278 88.34 -20.19 38.00
N ALA A 279 88.21 -20.88 36.86
CA ALA A 279 89.32 -21.55 36.20
C ALA A 279 90.35 -20.54 35.63
N GLU A 280 89.90 -19.42 35.07
CA GLU A 280 90.77 -18.32 34.63
C GLU A 280 91.57 -17.73 35.79
N SER A 281 90.91 -17.43 36.92
CA SER A 281 91.59 -16.93 38.12
C SER A 281 92.62 -17.93 38.70
N LYS A 282 92.37 -19.24 38.57
CA LYS A 282 93.33 -20.29 38.95
C LYS A 282 94.50 -20.39 37.98
N ALA A 283 94.25 -20.25 36.68
CA ALA A 283 95.30 -20.15 35.66
C ALA A 283 96.21 -18.94 35.95
N GLU A 284 95.64 -17.79 36.29
CA GLU A 284 96.42 -16.59 36.67
C GLU A 284 97.28 -16.82 37.91
N GLN A 285 96.73 -17.43 38.97
CA GLN A 285 97.50 -17.77 40.18
C GLN A 285 98.65 -18.75 39.88
N ALA A 286 98.37 -19.82 39.14
CA ALA A 286 99.38 -20.79 38.72
C ALA A 286 100.47 -20.16 37.84
N ALA A 287 100.11 -19.16 37.01
CA ALA A 287 101.04 -18.41 36.19
C ALA A 287 101.93 -17.48 37.01
N ILE A 288 101.38 -16.78 38.01
CA ILE A 288 102.19 -15.98 38.94
C ILE A 288 103.22 -16.86 39.65
N GLU A 289 102.81 -18.04 40.13
CA GLU A 289 103.73 -19.00 40.74
C GLU A 289 104.79 -19.50 39.75
N ALA A 290 104.41 -19.83 38.51
CA ALA A 290 105.34 -20.27 37.48
C ALA A 290 106.37 -19.18 37.11
N ILE A 291 105.94 -17.92 36.94
CA ILE A 291 106.81 -16.76 36.68
C ILE A 291 107.80 -16.56 37.85
N ASN A 292 107.34 -16.64 39.09
CA ASN A 292 108.22 -16.52 40.27
C ASN A 292 109.28 -17.64 40.34
N ILE A 293 108.94 -18.86 39.89
CA ILE A 293 109.91 -19.98 39.80
C ILE A 293 110.95 -19.70 38.70
N ILE A 294 110.52 -19.14 37.56
CA ILE A 294 111.42 -18.72 36.47
C ILE A 294 112.42 -17.65 36.97
N GLU A 295 111.93 -16.62 37.66
CA GLU A 295 112.76 -15.55 38.27
C GLU A 295 113.81 -16.09 39.26
N GLN A 296 113.50 -17.20 39.95
CA GLN A 296 114.39 -17.85 40.92
C GLN A 296 115.32 -18.91 40.30
N ASN A 297 115.43 -18.98 38.96
CA ASN A 297 116.20 -19.99 38.21
C ASN A 297 115.73 -21.45 38.42
N GLY A 298 114.47 -21.66 38.79
CA GLY A 298 113.89 -23.00 38.98
C GLY A 298 113.29 -23.61 37.71
N GLU A 299 113.02 -24.92 37.76
CA GLU A 299 112.34 -25.65 36.68
C GLU A 299 110.82 -25.48 36.77
N ALA A 300 110.25 -24.60 35.95
CA ALA A 300 108.84 -24.19 36.06
C ALA A 300 107.83 -25.13 35.37
N GLN A 301 108.29 -26.15 34.62
CA GLN A 301 107.47 -26.95 33.72
C GLN A 301 106.22 -27.56 34.38
N SER A 302 106.31 -28.01 35.62
CA SER A 302 105.17 -28.59 36.36
C SER A 302 104.05 -27.57 36.61
N LYS A 303 104.39 -26.31 36.88
CA LYS A 303 103.41 -25.22 37.07
C LYS A 303 102.89 -24.68 35.74
N VAL A 304 103.72 -24.64 34.69
CA VAL A 304 103.28 -24.31 33.32
C VAL A 304 102.18 -25.27 32.85
N ASN A 305 102.29 -26.56 33.16
CA ASN A 305 101.23 -27.53 32.86
C ASN A 305 99.93 -27.26 33.65
N VAL A 306 100.01 -26.76 34.89
CA VAL A 306 98.81 -26.37 35.66
C VAL A 306 98.11 -25.16 35.03
N VAL A 307 98.86 -24.18 34.51
CA VAL A 307 98.27 -23.06 33.75
C VAL A 307 97.50 -23.57 32.53
N GLN A 308 98.08 -24.50 31.78
CA GLN A 308 97.43 -25.15 30.64
C GLN A 308 96.17 -25.92 31.05
N ASP A 309 96.22 -26.73 32.11
CA ASP A 309 95.07 -27.51 32.61
C ASP A 309 93.90 -26.62 33.04
N GLU A 310 94.16 -25.49 33.69
CA GLU A 310 93.11 -24.54 34.09
C GLU A 310 92.60 -23.71 32.89
N ALA A 311 93.46 -23.33 31.94
CA ALA A 311 93.03 -22.70 30.68
C ALA A 311 92.13 -23.61 29.83
N ASP A 312 92.42 -24.92 29.81
CA ASP A 312 91.57 -25.94 29.18
C ASP A 312 90.23 -26.11 29.92
N LYS A 313 90.19 -26.00 31.25
CA LYS A 313 88.94 -25.99 32.03
C LYS A 313 88.11 -24.74 31.74
N ALA A 314 88.72 -23.56 31.71
CA ALA A 314 88.06 -22.32 31.33
C ALA A 314 87.45 -22.43 29.93
N SER A 315 88.21 -22.95 28.96
CA SER A 315 87.76 -23.20 27.58
C SER A 315 86.56 -24.16 27.50
N LYS A 316 86.59 -25.27 28.26
CA LYS A 316 85.49 -26.24 28.35
C LYS A 316 84.24 -25.63 29.00
N ALA A 317 84.40 -24.82 30.03
CA ALA A 317 83.31 -24.12 30.69
C ALA A 317 82.67 -23.07 29.75
N ALA A 318 83.48 -22.30 29.00
CA ALA A 318 83.00 -21.37 27.99
C ALA A 318 82.20 -22.06 26.86
N ALA A 319 82.70 -23.18 26.35
CA ALA A 319 81.98 -23.99 25.36
C ALA A 319 80.64 -24.53 25.91
N ALA A 320 80.56 -24.88 27.20
CA ALA A 320 79.32 -25.29 27.85
C ALA A 320 78.33 -24.11 28.02
N ALA A 321 78.83 -22.92 28.38
CA ALA A 321 78.01 -21.70 28.46
C ALA A 321 77.37 -21.36 27.10
N LYS A 322 78.16 -21.44 26.02
CA LYS A 322 77.71 -21.19 24.64
C LYS A 322 76.63 -22.18 24.17
N LYS A 323 76.73 -23.45 24.57
CA LYS A 323 75.68 -24.46 24.28
C LYS A 323 74.38 -24.12 24.99
N ALA A 324 74.44 -23.75 26.26
CA ALA A 324 73.27 -23.35 27.04
C ALA A 324 72.61 -22.07 26.47
N GLN A 325 73.40 -21.07 26.07
CA GLN A 325 72.94 -19.90 25.30
C GLN A 325 72.14 -20.30 24.05
N ILE A 326 72.65 -21.22 23.22
CA ILE A 326 71.94 -21.67 22.01
C ILE A 326 70.63 -22.39 22.36
N LYS A 327 70.62 -23.22 23.42
CA LYS A 327 69.41 -23.90 23.91
C LYS A 327 68.36 -22.89 24.42
N ALA A 328 68.78 -21.85 25.13
CA ALA A 328 67.90 -20.74 25.56
C ALA A 328 67.32 -19.96 24.37
N GLN A 329 68.11 -19.70 23.31
CA GLN A 329 67.66 -19.04 22.08
C GLN A 329 66.66 -19.88 21.29
N ILE A 330 66.85 -21.21 21.21
CA ILE A 330 65.85 -22.13 20.63
C ILE A 330 64.54 -22.02 21.39
N ALA A 331 64.58 -22.02 22.72
CA ALA A 331 63.39 -21.94 23.57
C ALA A 331 62.63 -20.61 23.41
N ASP A 332 63.33 -19.48 23.29
CA ASP A 332 62.73 -18.18 22.95
C ASP A 332 62.01 -18.19 21.58
N TYR A 333 62.63 -18.74 20.54
CA TYR A 333 61.97 -18.86 19.24
C TYR A 333 60.73 -19.76 19.28
N VAL A 334 60.74 -20.85 20.06
CA VAL A 334 59.54 -21.68 20.30
C VAL A 334 58.43 -20.86 20.96
N VAL A 335 58.75 -20.08 22.00
CA VAL A 335 57.78 -19.20 22.68
C VAL A 335 57.16 -18.20 21.70
N LYS A 336 57.97 -17.51 20.90
CA LYS A 336 57.50 -16.55 19.87
C LYS A 336 56.61 -17.23 18.82
N THR A 337 56.95 -18.46 18.43
CA THR A 337 56.17 -19.27 17.47
C THR A 337 54.80 -19.66 18.04
N GLU A 338 54.77 -20.19 19.27
CA GLU A 338 53.54 -20.61 19.97
C GLU A 338 52.58 -19.44 20.23
N VAL A 339 53.09 -18.27 20.63
CA VAL A 339 52.29 -17.04 20.82
C VAL A 339 51.69 -16.55 19.50
N SER A 340 52.48 -16.56 18.41
CA SER A 340 51.98 -16.16 17.08
C SER A 340 50.91 -17.12 16.56
N LYS A 341 51.07 -18.43 16.81
CA LYS A 341 50.04 -19.45 16.55
C LYS A 341 48.75 -19.17 17.32
N GLU A 342 48.82 -18.88 18.63
CA GLU A 342 47.62 -18.63 19.43
C GLU A 342 46.82 -17.43 18.90
N LYS A 343 47.51 -16.38 18.43
CA LYS A 343 46.89 -15.21 17.80
C LYS A 343 46.31 -15.51 16.42
N ALA A 344 47.00 -16.31 15.59
CA ALA A 344 46.50 -16.75 14.29
C ALA A 344 45.22 -17.59 14.44
N VAL A 345 45.19 -18.52 15.41
CA VAL A 345 44.00 -19.31 15.77
C VAL A 345 42.84 -18.39 16.17
N LYS A 346 43.06 -17.49 17.15
CA LYS A 346 42.04 -16.52 17.60
C LYS A 346 41.50 -15.65 16.45
N SER A 347 42.35 -15.26 15.51
CA SER A 347 41.95 -14.44 14.35
C SER A 347 41.11 -15.22 13.34
N ALA A 348 41.46 -16.49 13.08
CA ALA A 348 40.70 -17.36 12.18
C ALA A 348 39.35 -17.81 12.77
N ASP A 349 39.30 -18.09 14.07
CA ASP A 349 38.05 -18.42 14.76
C ASP A 349 37.09 -17.21 14.73
N ALA A 350 37.61 -15.99 14.95
CA ALA A 350 36.83 -14.76 14.80
C ALA A 350 36.39 -14.49 13.34
N ALA A 351 37.22 -14.81 12.33
CA ALA A 351 36.85 -14.63 10.93
C ALA A 351 35.70 -15.57 10.52
N ASN A 352 35.68 -16.80 11.06
CA ASN A 352 34.56 -17.73 10.90
C ASN A 352 33.28 -17.26 11.63
N GLU A 353 33.41 -16.53 12.74
CA GLU A 353 32.25 -15.87 13.38
C GLU A 353 31.63 -14.80 12.45
N GLU A 354 32.46 -13.95 11.84
CA GLU A 354 31.99 -12.92 10.89
C GLU A 354 31.36 -13.52 9.62
N LYS A 355 31.95 -14.60 9.07
CA LYS A 355 31.31 -15.41 8.03
C LYS A 355 29.92 -15.89 8.46
N THR A 356 29.80 -16.45 9.66
CA THR A 356 28.52 -16.98 10.17
C THR A 356 27.47 -15.87 10.32
N LYS A 357 27.88 -14.66 10.75
CA LYS A 357 27.01 -13.47 10.77
C LYS A 357 26.55 -13.08 9.36
N ALA A 358 27.46 -13.04 8.39
CA ALA A 358 27.13 -12.74 6.99
C ALA A 358 26.16 -13.77 6.39
N GLU A 359 26.36 -15.07 6.64
CA GLU A 359 25.44 -16.14 6.22
C GLU A 359 24.04 -15.97 6.84
N ALA A 360 23.95 -15.62 8.13
CA ALA A 360 22.67 -15.39 8.80
C ALA A 360 21.91 -14.16 8.28
N VAL A 361 22.65 -13.10 7.90
CA VAL A 361 22.08 -11.90 7.26
C VAL A 361 21.60 -12.21 5.85
N ALA A 362 22.41 -12.88 5.04
CA ALA A 362 22.07 -13.27 3.67
C ALA A 362 20.80 -14.13 3.64
N LYS A 363 20.70 -15.14 4.52
CA LYS A 363 19.52 -16.01 4.61
C LYS A 363 18.22 -15.25 4.92
N LYS A 364 18.27 -14.25 5.82
CA LYS A 364 17.11 -13.37 6.09
C LYS A 364 16.76 -12.51 4.88
N SER A 365 17.75 -12.08 4.10
CA SER A 365 17.53 -11.32 2.87
C SER A 365 16.96 -12.18 1.73
N GLU A 366 17.23 -13.48 1.69
CA GLU A 366 16.66 -14.42 0.69
C GLU A 366 15.15 -14.63 0.87
N GLU A 367 14.63 -14.42 2.08
CA GLU A 367 13.18 -14.43 2.38
C GLU A 367 12.46 -13.21 1.77
N ILE A 368 13.19 -12.12 1.46
CA ILE A 368 12.69 -10.90 0.85
C ILE A 368 12.77 -11.02 -0.68
N LYS A 369 11.61 -11.12 -1.33
CA LYS A 369 11.52 -11.19 -2.80
C LYS A 369 11.33 -9.80 -3.40
N ILE A 370 12.30 -9.37 -4.20
CA ILE A 370 12.26 -8.13 -5.00
C ILE A 370 12.40 -8.45 -6.50
N THR A 371 11.93 -7.53 -7.34
CA THR A 371 12.06 -7.63 -8.80
C THR A 371 13.49 -7.37 -9.30
N ASP A 372 14.26 -6.52 -8.61
CA ASP A 372 15.66 -6.26 -8.94
C ASP A 372 16.60 -7.35 -8.39
N VAL A 373 16.77 -8.41 -9.19
CA VAL A 373 17.65 -9.55 -8.88
C VAL A 373 19.13 -9.14 -8.79
N ALA A 374 19.55 -8.01 -9.37
CA ALA A 374 20.93 -7.55 -9.25
C ALA A 374 21.23 -7.05 -7.83
N LYS A 375 20.25 -6.40 -7.17
CA LYS A 375 20.38 -5.95 -5.78
C LYS A 375 20.47 -7.11 -4.79
N SER A 376 19.61 -8.13 -4.92
CA SER A 376 19.69 -9.33 -4.08
C SER A 376 20.96 -10.15 -4.35
N GLY A 377 21.45 -10.18 -5.60
CA GLY A 377 22.74 -10.76 -5.95
C GLY A 377 23.94 -10.15 -5.20
N LYS A 378 23.93 -8.84 -4.92
CA LYS A 378 25.00 -8.16 -4.16
C LYS A 378 25.18 -8.77 -2.75
N VAL A 379 24.08 -9.14 -2.09
CA VAL A 379 24.10 -9.78 -0.75
C VAL A 379 24.87 -11.10 -0.80
N GLY A 380 24.59 -11.94 -1.80
CA GLY A 380 25.31 -13.19 -2.02
C GLY A 380 26.80 -12.97 -2.26
N THR A 381 27.17 -11.99 -3.09
CA THR A 381 28.59 -11.72 -3.39
C THR A 381 29.41 -11.26 -2.19
N ALA A 382 28.84 -10.43 -1.30
CA ALA A 382 29.51 -9.97 -0.08
C ALA A 382 29.65 -11.11 0.95
N LYS A 383 28.60 -11.92 1.12
CA LYS A 383 28.60 -13.10 2.00
C LYS A 383 29.59 -14.16 1.54
N ASP A 384 29.70 -14.40 0.23
CA ASP A 384 30.70 -15.34 -0.32
C ASP A 384 32.14 -14.79 -0.19
N GLU A 385 32.34 -13.46 -0.19
CA GLU A 385 33.65 -12.86 0.10
C GLU A 385 34.03 -13.03 1.58
N ALA A 386 33.11 -12.83 2.52
CA ALA A 386 33.33 -13.15 3.94
C ALA A 386 33.73 -14.63 4.13
N GLY A 387 33.10 -15.54 3.37
CA GLY A 387 33.48 -16.95 3.29
C GLY A 387 34.92 -17.18 2.84
N LYS A 388 35.34 -16.56 1.73
CA LYS A 388 36.72 -16.64 1.21
C LYS A 388 37.77 -16.11 2.20
N GLN A 389 37.45 -15.02 2.91
CA GLN A 389 38.38 -14.43 3.88
C GLN A 389 38.50 -15.32 5.14
N ALA A 390 37.41 -15.94 5.61
CA ALA A 390 37.49 -16.96 6.66
C ALA A 390 38.36 -18.15 6.24
N GLU A 391 38.20 -18.69 5.02
CA GLU A 391 39.07 -19.74 4.49
C GLU A 391 40.55 -19.32 4.38
N ALA A 392 40.83 -18.04 4.10
CA ALA A 392 42.19 -17.51 4.07
C ALA A 392 42.79 -17.45 5.48
N ALA A 393 42.00 -17.06 6.48
CA ALA A 393 42.40 -17.08 7.88
C ALA A 393 42.66 -18.51 8.39
N ASP A 394 41.83 -19.48 8.02
CA ASP A 394 42.05 -20.90 8.35
C ASP A 394 43.34 -21.46 7.70
N LYS A 395 43.63 -21.10 6.44
CA LYS A 395 44.91 -21.46 5.79
C LYS A 395 46.12 -20.86 6.54
N ALA A 396 46.00 -19.64 7.05
CA ALA A 396 47.04 -19.02 7.88
C ALA A 396 47.17 -19.71 9.26
N LYS A 397 46.05 -20.09 9.89
CA LYS A 397 46.04 -20.91 11.12
C LYS A 397 46.75 -22.25 10.94
N GLU A 398 46.52 -22.97 9.85
CA GLU A 398 47.25 -24.21 9.53
C GLU A 398 48.75 -23.99 9.26
N ALA A 399 49.12 -22.88 8.62
CA ALA A 399 50.52 -22.49 8.46
C ALA A 399 51.21 -22.21 9.81
N ALA A 400 50.52 -21.54 10.74
CA ALA A 400 51.02 -21.28 12.09
C ALA A 400 51.12 -22.56 12.94
N LEU A 401 50.16 -23.47 12.83
CA LEU A 401 50.22 -24.81 13.44
C LEU A 401 51.42 -25.62 12.92
N THR A 402 51.66 -25.59 11.61
CA THR A 402 52.81 -26.24 10.98
C THR A 402 54.13 -25.64 11.44
N ALA A 403 54.22 -24.31 11.52
CA ALA A 403 55.39 -23.62 12.05
C ALA A 403 55.67 -23.99 13.52
N ALA A 404 54.64 -24.00 14.37
CA ALA A 404 54.75 -24.44 15.76
C ALA A 404 55.26 -25.88 15.89
N LYS A 405 54.76 -26.81 15.07
CA LYS A 405 55.28 -28.19 15.02
C LYS A 405 56.75 -28.26 14.65
N ASN A 406 57.20 -27.47 13.67
CA ASN A 406 58.61 -27.42 13.28
C ASN A 406 59.52 -26.84 14.37
N ALA A 407 59.04 -25.87 15.14
CA ALA A 407 59.77 -25.31 16.30
C ALA A 407 59.88 -26.33 17.45
N ASP A 408 58.80 -27.06 17.72
CA ASP A 408 58.73 -28.16 18.70
C ASP A 408 59.66 -29.33 18.31
N GLU A 409 59.70 -29.70 17.03
CA GLU A 409 60.65 -30.69 16.48
C GLU A 409 62.10 -30.21 16.63
N ALA A 410 62.39 -28.94 16.37
CA ALA A 410 63.72 -28.36 16.57
C ALA A 410 64.15 -28.43 18.05
N GLN A 411 63.28 -28.03 18.99
CA GLN A 411 63.58 -28.04 20.43
C GLN A 411 63.66 -29.46 21.00
N THR A 412 62.84 -30.40 20.53
CA THR A 412 62.92 -31.80 21.00
C THR A 412 64.13 -32.54 20.44
N SER A 413 64.58 -32.21 19.22
CA SER A 413 65.73 -32.86 18.58
C SER A 413 67.06 -32.70 19.33
N ILE A 414 67.18 -31.70 20.21
CA ILE A 414 68.41 -31.33 20.93
C ILE A 414 68.46 -31.80 22.38
N LYS A 415 67.43 -32.49 22.87
CA LYS A 415 67.23 -32.75 24.32
C LYS A 415 68.40 -33.47 25.00
N ASP A 416 69.00 -34.43 24.31
CA ASP A 416 70.14 -35.22 24.79
C ASP A 416 71.44 -34.89 24.00
N LYS A 417 71.48 -33.73 23.33
CA LYS A 417 72.58 -33.32 22.45
C LYS A 417 73.38 -32.15 23.03
N ASP A 418 74.69 -32.25 22.90
CA ASP A 418 75.66 -31.22 23.26
C ASP A 418 76.65 -30.93 22.11
N ASP A 419 76.37 -31.33 20.86
CA ASP A 419 77.15 -30.88 19.72
C ASP A 419 76.76 -29.46 19.28
N GLU A 420 77.75 -28.59 19.06
CA GLU A 420 77.50 -27.18 18.75
C GLU A 420 76.95 -26.97 17.32
N ALA A 421 77.33 -27.80 16.35
CA ALA A 421 76.83 -27.69 14.98
C ALA A 421 75.36 -28.13 14.91
N GLU A 422 75.01 -29.25 15.56
CA GLU A 422 73.63 -29.72 15.65
C GLU A 422 72.71 -28.72 16.38
N LEU A 423 73.19 -28.10 17.47
CA LEU A 423 72.47 -27.04 18.18
C LEU A 423 72.24 -25.80 17.31
N ASN A 424 73.23 -25.38 16.52
CA ASN A 424 73.07 -24.25 15.60
C ASN A 424 72.10 -24.55 14.44
N GLU A 425 72.04 -25.80 13.94
CA GLU A 425 71.04 -26.19 12.94
C GLU A 425 69.61 -26.15 13.52
N ALA A 426 69.43 -26.65 14.75
CA ALA A 426 68.16 -26.56 15.47
C ALA A 426 67.75 -25.10 15.74
N LYS A 427 68.68 -24.23 16.16
CA LYS A 427 68.46 -22.77 16.30
C LYS A 427 67.97 -22.14 15.01
N LYS A 428 68.58 -22.48 13.87
CA LYS A 428 68.12 -21.99 12.55
C LYS A 428 66.71 -22.45 12.22
N LYS A 429 66.38 -23.73 12.45
CA LYS A 429 65.03 -24.29 12.22
C LYS A 429 63.97 -23.62 13.10
N ALA A 430 64.26 -23.43 14.40
CA ALA A 430 63.37 -22.73 15.32
C ALA A 430 63.17 -21.25 14.94
N TYR A 431 64.23 -20.56 14.52
CA TYR A 431 64.14 -19.20 14.02
C TYR A 431 63.26 -19.09 12.76
N GLU A 432 63.51 -19.92 11.74
CA GLU A 432 62.70 -19.94 10.52
C GLU A 432 61.22 -20.26 10.80
N ALA A 433 60.94 -21.12 11.77
CA ALA A 433 59.58 -21.39 12.23
C ALA A 433 58.93 -20.15 12.87
N SER A 434 59.66 -19.41 13.73
CA SER A 434 59.14 -18.20 14.37
C SER A 434 58.75 -17.12 13.36
N ILE A 435 59.55 -16.93 12.29
CA ILE A 435 59.24 -15.98 11.21
C ILE A 435 58.00 -16.42 10.43
N LYS A 436 57.87 -17.71 10.09
CA LYS A 436 56.70 -18.26 9.40
C LYS A 436 55.42 -18.12 10.23
N ALA A 437 55.48 -18.38 11.54
CA ALA A 437 54.33 -18.19 12.43
C ALA A 437 53.95 -16.71 12.57
N LYS A 438 54.92 -15.79 12.60
CA LYS A 438 54.66 -14.34 12.67
C LYS A 438 54.01 -13.81 11.38
N GLN A 439 54.44 -14.32 10.22
CA GLN A 439 53.79 -14.03 8.94
C GLN A 439 52.35 -14.55 8.93
N ALA A 440 52.14 -15.80 9.36
CA ALA A 440 50.81 -16.39 9.47
C ALA A 440 49.87 -15.66 10.46
N GLU A 441 50.39 -15.12 11.58
CA GLU A 441 49.63 -14.21 12.47
C GLU A 441 49.14 -12.97 11.70
N THR A 442 50.00 -12.38 10.87
CA THR A 442 49.68 -11.18 10.08
C THR A 442 48.67 -11.49 8.98
N ASP A 443 48.83 -12.60 8.27
CA ASP A 443 47.91 -13.03 7.22
C ASP A 443 46.51 -13.35 7.80
N ALA A 444 46.44 -13.99 8.97
CA ALA A 444 45.18 -14.27 9.67
C ALA A 444 44.49 -12.98 10.16
N LEU A 445 45.24 -11.99 10.65
CA LEU A 445 44.71 -10.68 11.06
C LEU A 445 44.17 -9.88 9.86
N ASN A 446 44.90 -9.85 8.75
CA ASN A 446 44.47 -9.19 7.51
C ASN A 446 43.21 -9.84 6.92
N ALA A 447 43.10 -11.17 6.99
CA ALA A 447 41.93 -11.91 6.57
C ALA A 447 40.71 -11.63 7.49
N LEU A 448 40.91 -11.56 8.81
CA LEU A 448 39.87 -11.15 9.76
C LEU A 448 39.34 -9.73 9.49
N GLU A 449 40.21 -8.77 9.21
CA GLU A 449 39.78 -7.39 8.91
C GLU A 449 38.90 -7.35 7.65
N LYS A 450 39.30 -8.05 6.58
CA LYS A 450 38.48 -8.17 5.35
C LYS A 450 37.19 -8.93 5.57
N ALA A 451 37.18 -9.97 6.42
CA ALA A 451 35.96 -10.69 6.77
C ALA A 451 34.93 -9.77 7.47
N LYS A 452 35.39 -8.87 8.36
CA LYS A 452 34.53 -7.84 8.97
C LYS A 452 33.98 -6.85 7.95
N THR A 453 34.82 -6.38 7.02
CA THR A 453 34.36 -5.50 5.92
C THR A 453 33.28 -6.19 5.08
N ALA A 454 33.53 -7.42 4.63
CA ALA A 454 32.58 -8.19 3.84
C ALA A 454 31.27 -8.53 4.60
N GLN A 455 31.35 -8.77 5.92
CA GLN A 455 30.18 -8.92 6.79
C GLN A 455 29.35 -7.62 6.84
N THR A 456 30.01 -6.47 6.98
CA THR A 456 29.34 -5.15 6.98
C THR A 456 28.73 -4.82 5.62
N GLU A 457 29.42 -5.13 4.52
CA GLU A 457 28.90 -5.01 3.15
C GLU A 457 27.69 -5.91 2.91
N THR A 458 27.65 -7.10 3.53
CA THR A 458 26.49 -8.01 3.50
C THR A 458 25.28 -7.39 4.21
N GLU A 459 25.47 -6.76 5.37
CA GLU A 459 24.40 -6.00 6.05
C GLU A 459 23.92 -4.80 5.23
N ILE A 460 24.83 -4.03 4.64
CA ILE A 460 24.50 -2.89 3.76
C ILE A 460 23.64 -3.36 2.58
N ALA A 461 24.06 -4.41 1.89
CA ALA A 461 23.34 -4.94 0.74
C ALA A 461 21.94 -5.46 1.14
N ALA A 462 21.81 -6.12 2.30
CA ALA A 462 20.52 -6.62 2.79
C ALA A 462 19.54 -5.49 3.16
N GLU A 463 20.01 -4.39 3.75
CA GLU A 463 19.15 -3.23 4.02
C GLU A 463 18.75 -2.47 2.73
N VAL A 464 19.60 -2.47 1.68
CA VAL A 464 19.19 -1.99 0.35
C VAL A 464 18.11 -2.88 -0.27
N VAL A 465 18.20 -4.21 -0.14
CA VAL A 465 17.14 -5.15 -0.58
C VAL A 465 15.83 -4.87 0.16
N LYS A 466 15.88 -4.64 1.48
CA LYS A 466 14.71 -4.25 2.27
C LYS A 466 14.11 -2.92 1.80
N ALA A 467 14.92 -1.89 1.54
CA ALA A 467 14.44 -0.62 1.02
C ALA A 467 13.73 -0.75 -0.34
N GLU A 468 14.26 -1.58 -1.24
CA GLU A 468 13.67 -1.88 -2.55
C GLU A 468 12.33 -2.63 -2.41
N ASN A 469 12.22 -3.57 -1.46
CA ASN A 469 10.97 -4.27 -1.15
C ASN A 469 9.87 -3.33 -0.62
N GLU A 470 10.21 -2.39 0.26
CA GLU A 470 9.23 -1.40 0.75
C GLU A 470 8.79 -0.42 -0.35
N LYS A 471 9.68 -0.07 -1.29
CA LYS A 471 9.31 0.64 -2.53
C LYS A 471 8.29 -0.17 -3.36
N GLU A 472 8.53 -1.46 -3.58
CA GLU A 472 7.61 -2.31 -4.35
C GLU A 472 6.23 -2.42 -3.68
N LYS A 473 6.19 -2.63 -2.36
CA LYS A 473 4.95 -2.57 -1.56
C LYS A 473 4.24 -1.24 -1.69
N ALA A 474 4.93 -0.12 -1.51
CA ALA A 474 4.34 1.22 -1.65
C ALA A 474 3.71 1.44 -3.03
N SER A 475 4.32 0.90 -4.10
CA SER A 475 3.75 0.93 -5.44
C SER A 475 2.51 0.04 -5.58
N SER A 476 2.45 -1.11 -4.91
CA SER A 476 1.26 -1.97 -4.90
C SER A 476 0.11 -1.30 -4.15
N GLU A 477 0.36 -0.76 -2.95
CA GLU A 477 -0.68 -0.10 -2.13
C GLU A 477 -1.24 1.16 -2.83
N ALA A 478 -0.39 1.94 -3.50
CA ALA A 478 -0.83 3.07 -4.35
C ALA A 478 -1.69 2.63 -5.54
N THR A 479 -1.42 1.44 -6.12
CA THR A 479 -2.22 0.90 -7.23
C THR A 479 -3.63 0.48 -6.76
N GLU A 480 -3.75 -0.13 -5.58
CA GLU A 480 -5.06 -0.45 -4.99
C GLU A 480 -5.80 0.82 -4.54
N ALA A 481 -5.11 1.86 -4.07
CA ALA A 481 -5.72 3.15 -3.73
C ALA A 481 -6.36 3.81 -4.98
N GLY A 482 -5.69 3.75 -6.13
CA GLY A 482 -6.24 4.20 -7.41
C GLY A 482 -7.52 3.45 -7.80
N LYS A 483 -7.57 2.11 -7.63
CA LYS A 483 -8.78 1.31 -7.86
C LYS A 483 -9.91 1.66 -6.88
N ALA A 484 -9.59 1.94 -5.62
CA ALA A 484 -10.58 2.35 -4.63
C ALA A 484 -11.22 3.70 -5.00
N LYS A 485 -10.42 4.66 -5.46
CA LYS A 485 -10.90 5.92 -6.05
C LYS A 485 -11.80 5.70 -7.27
N GLU A 486 -11.40 4.85 -8.22
CA GLU A 486 -12.24 4.55 -9.41
C GLU A 486 -13.60 3.96 -9.02
N LYS A 487 -13.64 3.06 -8.04
CA LYS A 487 -14.89 2.55 -7.45
C LYS A 487 -15.71 3.69 -6.81
N ALA A 488 -15.09 4.49 -5.94
CA ALA A 488 -15.76 5.59 -5.26
C ALA A 488 -16.41 6.58 -6.24
N GLN A 489 -15.69 6.92 -7.31
CA GLN A 489 -16.17 7.82 -8.36
C GLN A 489 -17.31 7.17 -9.17
N THR A 490 -17.19 5.88 -9.52
CA THR A 490 -18.25 5.12 -10.20
C THR A 490 -19.55 5.10 -9.39
N GLU A 491 -19.49 4.90 -8.07
CA GLU A 491 -20.67 4.94 -7.20
C GLU A 491 -21.23 6.37 -7.04
N ALA A 492 -20.36 7.38 -6.91
CA ALA A 492 -20.78 8.78 -6.82
C ALA A 492 -21.46 9.30 -8.12
N ASP A 493 -21.07 8.78 -9.28
CA ASP A 493 -21.71 9.08 -10.57
C ASP A 493 -23.10 8.42 -10.69
N LYS A 494 -23.27 7.18 -10.20
CA LYS A 494 -24.61 6.56 -10.07
C LYS A 494 -25.53 7.40 -9.17
N ALA A 495 -24.98 7.98 -8.11
CA ALA A 495 -25.71 8.72 -7.09
C ALA A 495 -26.20 10.12 -7.52
N LYS A 496 -25.88 10.60 -8.74
CA LYS A 496 -26.32 11.88 -9.35
C LYS A 496 -26.43 13.08 -8.38
N SER A 497 -25.38 13.89 -8.32
CA SER A 497 -25.35 15.13 -7.50
C SER A 497 -25.55 14.94 -5.98
N ASN A 498 -25.58 13.70 -5.46
CA ASN A 498 -25.50 13.47 -4.01
C ASN A 498 -24.15 13.99 -3.48
N GLU A 499 -24.21 15.11 -2.75
CA GLU A 499 -23.03 15.80 -2.23
C GLU A 499 -22.17 14.90 -1.34
N LYS A 500 -22.76 14.03 -0.52
CA LYS A 500 -22.00 13.12 0.36
C LYS A 500 -21.25 12.04 -0.43
N ALA A 501 -21.87 11.49 -1.48
CA ALA A 501 -21.21 10.52 -2.34
C ALA A 501 -20.04 11.17 -3.12
N GLN A 502 -20.23 12.40 -3.59
CA GLN A 502 -19.18 13.18 -4.26
C GLN A 502 -18.07 13.63 -3.29
N GLU A 503 -18.40 14.01 -2.04
CA GLU A 503 -17.41 14.28 -0.97
C GLU A 503 -16.57 13.03 -0.66
N ALA A 504 -17.20 11.85 -0.60
CA ALA A 504 -16.53 10.57 -0.41
C ALA A 504 -15.59 10.22 -1.58
N ALA A 505 -16.05 10.37 -2.83
CA ALA A 505 -15.20 10.19 -4.01
C ALA A 505 -14.00 11.16 -4.03
N LYS A 506 -14.20 12.43 -3.66
CA LYS A 506 -13.12 13.42 -3.53
C LYS A 506 -12.13 13.03 -2.42
N ARG A 507 -12.60 12.53 -1.28
CA ARG A 507 -11.74 12.01 -0.21
C ARG A 507 -10.94 10.79 -0.68
N ALA A 508 -11.53 9.88 -1.47
CA ALA A 508 -10.79 8.77 -2.09
C ALA A 508 -9.70 9.26 -3.07
N GLN A 509 -9.98 10.30 -3.86
CA GLN A 509 -8.99 10.94 -4.74
C GLN A 509 -7.83 11.60 -3.96
N GLU A 510 -8.12 12.28 -2.86
CA GLU A 510 -7.09 12.89 -2.00
C GLU A 510 -6.16 11.81 -1.41
N GLN A 511 -6.70 10.63 -1.09
CA GLN A 511 -5.93 9.49 -0.58
C GLN A 511 -5.14 8.77 -1.69
N ASP A 512 -5.64 8.66 -2.91
CA ASP A 512 -4.88 8.19 -4.09
C ASP A 512 -3.63 9.07 -4.35
N VAL A 513 -3.78 10.39 -4.23
CA VAL A 513 -2.66 11.34 -4.32
C VAL A 513 -1.68 11.17 -3.15
N ALA A 514 -2.18 10.96 -1.93
CA ALA A 514 -1.33 10.69 -0.76
C ALA A 514 -0.54 9.38 -0.90
N ALA A 515 -1.18 8.30 -1.37
CA ALA A 515 -0.53 7.01 -1.62
C ALA A 515 0.51 7.11 -2.75
N SER A 516 0.20 7.85 -3.83
CA SER A 516 1.13 8.12 -4.93
C SER A 516 2.35 8.97 -4.48
N THR A 517 2.14 9.92 -3.58
CA THR A 517 3.22 10.72 -2.97
C THR A 517 4.10 9.84 -2.07
N ALA A 518 3.49 8.99 -1.25
CA ALA A 518 4.19 8.04 -0.39
C ALA A 518 5.01 7.01 -1.21
N LYS A 519 4.47 6.52 -2.33
CA LYS A 519 5.23 5.74 -3.32
C LYS A 519 6.48 6.49 -3.82
N GLY A 520 6.34 7.76 -4.22
CA GLY A 520 7.47 8.59 -4.66
C GLY A 520 8.54 8.78 -3.58
N ASN A 521 8.12 8.90 -2.32
CA ASN A 521 9.03 8.97 -1.17
C ASN A 521 9.76 7.64 -0.94
N ALA A 522 9.07 6.50 -1.04
CA ALA A 522 9.68 5.17 -0.93
C ALA A 522 10.67 4.89 -2.07
N GLU A 523 10.32 5.27 -3.31
CA GLU A 523 11.23 5.22 -4.46
C GLU A 523 12.49 6.08 -4.26
N THR A 524 12.35 7.24 -3.63
CA THR A 524 13.47 8.15 -3.35
C THR A 524 14.35 7.57 -2.24
N ALA A 525 13.76 7.12 -1.14
CA ALA A 525 14.48 6.51 -0.03
C ALA A 525 15.23 5.22 -0.44
N ALA A 526 14.66 4.39 -1.32
CA ALA A 526 15.34 3.21 -1.87
C ALA A 526 16.53 3.58 -2.78
N LYS A 527 16.42 4.65 -3.58
CA LYS A 527 17.55 5.19 -4.36
C LYS A 527 18.63 5.78 -3.45
N GLU A 528 18.25 6.52 -2.41
CA GLU A 528 19.18 7.08 -1.42
C GLU A 528 19.90 6.01 -0.60
N ALA A 529 19.23 4.90 -0.27
CA ALA A 529 19.86 3.74 0.35
C ALA A 529 20.91 3.11 -0.59
N GLU A 530 20.61 3.00 -1.88
CA GLU A 530 21.58 2.51 -2.86
C GLU A 530 22.74 3.49 -3.09
N THR A 531 22.53 4.81 -3.12
CA THR A 531 23.66 5.75 -3.22
C THR A 531 24.54 5.71 -1.98
N ALA A 532 23.95 5.71 -0.78
CA ALA A 532 24.70 5.65 0.48
C ALA A 532 25.49 4.33 0.65
N ALA A 533 25.05 3.24 0.02
CA ALA A 533 25.79 1.99 -0.04
C ALA A 533 27.04 2.06 -0.95
N ASN A 534 27.06 2.98 -1.93
CA ASN A 534 28.17 3.16 -2.88
C ASN A 534 29.10 4.36 -2.56
N ASP A 535 28.74 5.23 -1.61
CA ASP A 535 29.57 6.36 -1.18
C ASP A 535 30.90 5.90 -0.57
N ASP A 536 32.01 6.63 -0.81
CA ASP A 536 33.35 6.25 -0.32
C ASP A 536 33.61 6.56 1.18
N GLU A 537 32.72 7.30 1.86
CA GLU A 537 32.89 7.64 3.28
C GLU A 537 32.74 6.41 4.21
N THR A 538 33.85 5.91 4.74
CA THR A 538 33.90 4.59 5.40
C THR A 538 33.32 4.50 6.82
N GLY A 539 33.04 5.62 7.50
CA GLY A 539 32.67 5.62 8.92
C GLY A 539 31.20 5.29 9.24
N ASP A 540 30.25 5.64 8.35
CA ASP A 540 28.82 5.72 8.68
C ASP A 540 27.90 5.15 7.56
N LYS A 541 28.41 4.27 6.68
CA LYS A 541 27.60 3.73 5.56
C LYS A 541 26.39 2.93 6.06
N LEU A 542 26.62 1.98 6.97
CA LEU A 542 25.59 1.06 7.46
C LEU A 542 24.47 1.78 8.23
N THR A 543 24.81 2.80 9.01
CA THR A 543 23.86 3.65 9.76
C THR A 543 23.02 4.50 8.81
N LYS A 544 23.64 5.20 7.85
CA LYS A 544 22.96 5.94 6.78
C LYS A 544 22.01 5.03 5.98
N VAL A 545 22.47 3.85 5.54
CA VAL A 545 21.65 2.91 4.75
C VAL A 545 20.47 2.37 5.56
N LYS A 546 20.67 2.04 6.85
CA LYS A 546 19.56 1.64 7.76
C LYS A 546 18.53 2.75 7.97
N GLU A 547 18.96 4.00 8.05
CA GLU A 547 18.05 5.17 8.10
C GLU A 547 17.23 5.28 6.80
N LYS A 548 17.86 5.19 5.64
CA LYS A 548 17.16 5.26 4.34
C LYS A 548 16.21 4.08 4.12
N ALA A 549 16.59 2.87 4.52
CA ALA A 549 15.71 1.70 4.49
C ALA A 549 14.50 1.86 5.43
N LYS A 550 14.69 2.49 6.60
CA LYS A 550 13.58 2.87 7.47
C LYS A 550 12.66 3.90 6.81
N ASN A 551 13.20 4.95 6.19
CA ASN A 551 12.39 5.96 5.49
C ASN A 551 11.55 5.35 4.36
N ALA A 552 12.06 4.32 3.66
CA ALA A 552 11.28 3.55 2.69
C ALA A 552 10.16 2.74 3.35
N THR A 553 10.40 2.19 4.55
CA THR A 553 9.39 1.47 5.36
C THR A 553 8.27 2.42 5.82
N ASP A 554 8.64 3.55 6.43
CA ASP A 554 7.69 4.56 6.93
C ASP A 554 6.83 5.13 5.78
N ALA A 555 7.40 5.26 4.57
CA ALA A 555 6.69 5.64 3.35
C ALA A 555 5.75 4.54 2.82
N ALA A 556 6.12 3.26 2.90
CA ALA A 556 5.24 2.15 2.52
C ALA A 556 4.03 2.03 3.46
N ASP A 557 4.23 2.20 4.77
CA ASP A 557 3.14 2.23 5.75
C ASP A 557 2.21 3.45 5.53
N ALA A 558 2.76 4.61 5.14
CA ALA A 558 1.96 5.76 4.74
C ALA A 558 1.10 5.49 3.50
N ALA A 559 1.66 4.81 2.48
CA ALA A 559 0.91 4.41 1.27
C ALA A 559 -0.23 3.43 1.61
N LYS A 560 0.04 2.43 2.47
CA LYS A 560 -0.96 1.48 2.97
C LYS A 560 -2.07 2.14 3.79
N LYS A 561 -1.73 3.12 4.63
CA LYS A 561 -2.71 3.89 5.39
C LYS A 561 -3.62 4.69 4.46
N ALA A 562 -3.05 5.37 3.47
CA ALA A 562 -3.81 6.12 2.47
C ALA A 562 -4.75 5.21 1.65
N ARG A 563 -4.26 4.06 1.18
CA ARG A 563 -5.08 3.02 0.53
C ARG A 563 -6.28 2.60 1.38
N THR A 564 -6.06 2.26 2.66
CA THR A 564 -7.14 1.91 3.60
C THR A 564 -8.20 3.03 3.69
N GLN A 565 -7.77 4.30 3.73
CA GLN A 565 -8.68 5.44 3.76
C GLN A 565 -9.42 5.66 2.42
N ALA A 566 -8.80 5.35 1.28
CA ALA A 566 -9.46 5.35 -0.03
C ALA A 566 -10.52 4.24 -0.13
N GLU A 567 -10.26 3.04 0.40
CA GLU A 567 -11.22 1.93 0.47
C GLU A 567 -12.43 2.26 1.36
N ILE A 568 -12.20 2.86 2.54
CA ILE A 568 -13.25 3.36 3.43
C ILE A 568 -14.13 4.41 2.73
N ALA A 569 -13.52 5.34 2.00
CA ALA A 569 -14.25 6.36 1.25
C ALA A 569 -15.03 5.78 0.06
N ALA A 570 -14.55 4.70 -0.57
CA ALA A 570 -15.27 3.99 -1.63
C ALA A 570 -16.54 3.29 -1.10
N GLU A 571 -16.46 2.63 0.06
CA GLU A 571 -17.64 2.01 0.68
C GLU A 571 -18.63 3.07 1.22
N GLU A 572 -18.18 4.24 1.70
CA GLU A 572 -19.08 5.37 1.99
C GLU A 572 -19.82 5.85 0.73
N ALA A 573 -19.12 6.05 -0.39
CA ALA A 573 -19.73 6.46 -1.66
C ALA A 573 -20.78 5.45 -2.14
N LYS A 574 -20.48 4.15 -2.04
CA LYS A 574 -21.41 3.04 -2.32
C LYS A 574 -22.66 3.07 -1.43
N ALA A 575 -22.50 3.29 -0.13
CA ALA A 575 -23.63 3.40 0.80
C ALA A 575 -24.53 4.61 0.47
N GLN A 576 -23.93 5.77 0.19
CA GLN A 576 -24.65 6.98 -0.20
C GLN A 576 -25.34 6.86 -1.57
N ALA A 577 -24.75 6.14 -2.53
CA ALA A 577 -25.39 5.81 -3.79
C ALA A 577 -26.64 4.94 -3.57
N ALA A 578 -26.53 3.88 -2.77
CA ALA A 578 -27.66 3.02 -2.43
C ALA A 578 -28.80 3.79 -1.73
N LYS A 579 -28.49 4.70 -0.81
CA LYS A 579 -29.48 5.61 -0.21
C LYS A 579 -30.24 6.41 -1.26
N THR A 580 -29.55 7.05 -2.22
CA THR A 580 -30.20 7.81 -3.29
C THR A 580 -31.08 6.92 -4.18
N GLU A 581 -30.65 5.71 -4.49
CA GLU A 581 -31.47 4.75 -5.23
C GLU A 581 -32.74 4.34 -4.47
N ALA A 582 -32.65 4.17 -3.14
CA ALA A 582 -33.77 3.83 -2.28
C ALA A 582 -34.76 5.01 -2.14
N GLU A 583 -34.26 6.24 -1.95
CA GLU A 583 -35.08 7.45 -1.90
C GLU A 583 -35.79 7.72 -3.24
N ALA A 584 -35.16 7.44 -4.39
CA ALA A 584 -35.82 7.53 -5.69
C ALA A 584 -36.95 6.49 -5.85
N ALA A 585 -36.71 5.24 -5.42
CA ALA A 585 -37.73 4.18 -5.43
C ALA A 585 -38.91 4.51 -4.52
N LYS A 586 -38.66 5.08 -3.34
CA LYS A 586 -39.66 5.59 -2.40
C LYS A 586 -40.59 6.61 -3.05
N VAL A 587 -40.03 7.61 -3.74
CA VAL A 587 -40.83 8.67 -4.38
C VAL A 587 -41.72 8.09 -5.48
N ALA A 588 -41.19 7.20 -6.33
CA ALA A 588 -41.97 6.55 -7.38
C ALA A 588 -43.07 5.64 -6.82
N ALA A 589 -42.81 4.92 -5.72
CA ALA A 589 -43.80 4.07 -5.06
C ALA A 589 -44.98 4.87 -4.49
N ASN A 590 -44.70 6.01 -3.86
CA ASN A 590 -45.74 6.91 -3.34
C ASN A 590 -46.56 7.55 -4.48
N ALA A 591 -45.93 7.98 -5.57
CA ALA A 591 -46.65 8.47 -6.74
C ALA A 591 -47.60 7.42 -7.34
N ALA A 592 -47.19 6.15 -7.37
CA ALA A 592 -48.06 5.05 -7.80
C ALA A 592 -49.23 4.78 -6.82
N LYS A 593 -48.98 4.84 -5.50
CA LYS A 593 -50.02 4.76 -4.47
C LYS A 593 -51.07 5.87 -4.63
N ASP A 594 -50.64 7.12 -4.80
CA ASP A 594 -51.53 8.27 -4.84
C ASP A 594 -52.39 8.27 -6.13
N GLU A 595 -51.80 7.89 -7.26
CA GLU A 595 -52.52 7.63 -8.52
C GLU A 595 -53.55 6.48 -8.39
N ALA A 596 -53.17 5.37 -7.77
CA ALA A 596 -54.08 4.23 -7.54
C ALA A 596 -55.26 4.61 -6.64
N GLN A 597 -54.99 5.37 -5.57
CA GLN A 597 -56.01 5.82 -4.62
C GLN A 597 -56.99 6.79 -5.28
N LYS A 598 -56.49 7.78 -6.03
CA LYS A 598 -57.33 8.72 -6.80
C LYS A 598 -58.30 7.98 -7.73
N VAL A 599 -57.79 7.03 -8.50
CA VAL A 599 -58.59 6.25 -9.47
C VAL A 599 -59.63 5.35 -8.79
N ALA A 600 -59.31 4.80 -7.61
CA ALA A 600 -60.28 4.06 -6.80
C ALA A 600 -61.43 4.96 -6.28
N ASP A 601 -61.09 6.16 -5.79
CA ASP A 601 -62.07 7.09 -5.21
C ASP A 601 -62.98 7.71 -6.28
N GLU A 602 -62.44 8.06 -7.45
CA GLU A 602 -63.21 8.56 -8.61
C GLU A 602 -64.19 7.50 -9.15
N SER A 603 -63.73 6.24 -9.31
CA SER A 603 -64.56 5.16 -9.86
C SER A 603 -65.57 4.56 -8.88
N LYS A 604 -65.30 4.66 -7.58
CA LYS A 604 -66.02 3.95 -6.49
C LYS A 604 -66.06 2.43 -6.69
N SER A 605 -65.02 1.85 -7.29
CA SER A 605 -64.88 0.41 -7.52
C SER A 605 -64.24 -0.27 -6.30
N THR A 606 -64.91 -1.31 -5.77
CA THR A 606 -64.38 -2.12 -4.66
C THR A 606 -63.10 -2.86 -5.02
N GLU A 607 -62.95 -3.26 -6.28
CA GLU A 607 -61.79 -3.95 -6.82
C GLU A 607 -60.63 -2.98 -7.04
N ALA A 608 -60.90 -1.78 -7.56
CA ALA A 608 -59.90 -0.72 -7.66
C ALA A 608 -59.40 -0.29 -6.27
N LYS A 609 -60.27 -0.22 -5.26
CA LYS A 609 -59.88 0.08 -3.88
C LYS A 609 -58.95 -0.98 -3.29
N LYS A 610 -59.24 -2.27 -3.47
CA LYS A 610 -58.33 -3.37 -3.07
C LYS A 610 -56.95 -3.24 -3.73
N ALA A 611 -56.89 -2.85 -5.00
CA ALA A 611 -55.63 -2.63 -5.70
C ALA A 611 -54.88 -1.37 -5.18
N ALA A 612 -55.59 -0.28 -4.88
CA ALA A 612 -55.01 0.90 -4.22
C ALA A 612 -54.44 0.58 -2.83
N ASP A 613 -55.12 -0.27 -2.04
CA ASP A 613 -54.63 -0.71 -0.73
C ASP A 613 -53.34 -1.56 -0.86
N LYS A 614 -53.21 -2.41 -1.89
CA LYS A 614 -51.94 -3.09 -2.22
C LYS A 614 -50.84 -2.08 -2.57
N ALA A 615 -51.15 -1.09 -3.42
CA ALA A 615 -50.19 -0.06 -3.82
C ALA A 615 -49.70 0.74 -2.60
N SER A 616 -50.60 1.00 -1.64
CA SER A 616 -50.28 1.65 -0.36
C SER A 616 -49.35 0.81 0.53
N ALA A 617 -49.64 -0.49 0.68
CA ALA A 617 -48.77 -1.41 1.43
C ALA A 617 -47.37 -1.55 0.81
N ALA A 618 -47.30 -1.57 -0.53
CA ALA A 618 -46.05 -1.58 -1.26
C ALA A 618 -45.27 -0.26 -1.10
N ALA A 619 -45.93 0.90 -1.20
CA ALA A 619 -45.31 2.20 -0.94
C ALA A 619 -44.74 2.32 0.49
N LYS A 620 -45.50 1.88 1.50
CA LYS A 620 -45.01 1.83 2.90
C LYS A 620 -43.76 0.96 3.05
N THR A 621 -43.70 -0.18 2.35
CA THR A 621 -42.52 -1.04 2.34
C THR A 621 -41.31 -0.33 1.70
N ALA A 622 -41.53 0.45 0.63
CA ALA A 622 -40.49 1.27 0.03
C ALA A 622 -40.01 2.39 0.98
N ASP A 623 -40.93 3.02 1.73
CA ASP A 623 -40.59 4.03 2.75
C ASP A 623 -39.69 3.45 3.86
N GLU A 624 -40.08 2.32 4.44
CA GLU A 624 -39.33 1.65 5.52
C GLU A 624 -37.92 1.24 5.06
N LYS A 625 -37.80 0.71 3.82
CA LYS A 625 -36.53 0.31 3.25
C LYS A 625 -35.64 1.49 2.87
N ALA A 626 -36.21 2.58 2.34
CA ALA A 626 -35.46 3.80 2.10
C ALA A 626 -34.96 4.45 3.40
N ALA A 627 -35.74 4.40 4.48
CA ALA A 627 -35.31 4.85 5.80
C ALA A 627 -34.14 4.01 6.36
N SER A 628 -34.20 2.68 6.20
CA SER A 628 -33.11 1.77 6.58
C SER A 628 -31.82 2.03 5.80
N ALA A 629 -31.91 2.11 4.46
CA ALA A 629 -30.76 2.44 3.60
C ALA A 629 -30.15 3.80 3.94
N LYS A 630 -30.99 4.80 4.25
CA LYS A 630 -30.56 6.13 4.70
C LYS A 630 -29.78 6.07 6.01
N LYS A 631 -30.28 5.32 7.00
CA LYS A 631 -29.60 5.15 8.30
C LYS A 631 -28.21 4.56 8.10
N GLU A 632 -28.09 3.43 7.40
CA GLU A 632 -26.79 2.76 7.21
C GLU A 632 -25.79 3.63 6.41
N ALA A 633 -26.27 4.42 5.45
CA ALA A 633 -25.43 5.37 4.71
C ALA A 633 -24.97 6.58 5.56
N ASP A 634 -25.85 7.13 6.40
CA ASP A 634 -25.48 8.24 7.30
C ASP A 634 -24.59 7.75 8.48
N ASP A 635 -24.78 6.50 8.94
CA ASP A 635 -23.88 5.79 9.86
C ASP A 635 -22.53 5.47 9.22
N ALA A 636 -22.47 5.22 7.91
CA ALA A 636 -21.23 5.04 7.16
C ALA A 636 -20.46 6.37 7.01
N THR A 637 -21.13 7.47 6.65
CA THR A 637 -20.52 8.82 6.59
C THR A 637 -20.03 9.31 7.96
N THR A 638 -20.64 8.86 9.05
CA THR A 638 -20.19 9.19 10.41
C THR A 638 -18.98 8.36 10.80
N GLU A 639 -19.00 7.04 10.54
CA GLU A 639 -17.87 6.16 10.87
C GLU A 639 -16.64 6.42 9.99
N SER A 640 -16.79 6.72 8.70
CA SER A 640 -15.66 6.95 7.77
C SER A 640 -14.73 8.11 8.19
N LYS A 641 -15.25 9.03 9.01
CA LYS A 641 -14.51 10.17 9.59
C LYS A 641 -13.80 9.82 10.91
N SER A 642 -14.04 8.62 11.46
CA SER A 642 -13.37 8.11 12.66
C SER A 642 -11.98 7.54 12.36
N THR A 643 -11.06 7.68 13.31
CA THR A 643 -9.73 7.06 13.27
C THR A 643 -9.76 5.55 13.53
N THR A 644 -10.88 5.01 14.02
CA THR A 644 -11.08 3.56 14.28
C THR A 644 -11.81 2.82 13.16
N ALA A 645 -12.19 3.50 12.09
CA ALA A 645 -12.93 2.92 10.97
C ALA A 645 -12.13 1.80 10.29
N THR A 646 -12.81 0.74 9.86
CA THR A 646 -12.21 -0.36 9.11
C THR A 646 -12.94 -0.59 7.79
N VAL A 647 -12.25 -1.14 6.80
CA VAL A 647 -12.88 -1.48 5.52
C VAL A 647 -14.00 -2.50 5.72
N GLU A 648 -13.83 -3.47 6.63
CA GLU A 648 -14.86 -4.48 6.92
C GLU A 648 -16.14 -3.91 7.55
N THR A 649 -16.03 -2.96 8.50
CA THR A 649 -17.20 -2.33 9.13
C THR A 649 -17.94 -1.43 8.14
N MET A 650 -17.20 -0.68 7.33
CA MET A 650 -17.75 0.16 6.27
C MET A 650 -18.43 -0.66 5.16
N GLN A 651 -17.80 -1.75 4.71
CA GLN A 651 -18.35 -2.62 3.68
C GLN A 651 -19.67 -3.28 4.13
N LYS A 652 -19.78 -3.73 5.39
CA LYS A 652 -21.03 -4.27 5.94
C LYS A 652 -22.19 -3.26 5.88
N LYS A 653 -21.93 -1.99 6.21
CA LYS A 653 -22.93 -0.90 6.12
C LYS A 653 -23.31 -0.62 4.66
N ALA A 654 -22.33 -0.55 3.76
CA ALA A 654 -22.56 -0.32 2.35
C ALA A 654 -23.37 -1.45 1.69
N ASP A 655 -23.05 -2.71 1.99
CA ASP A 655 -23.78 -3.89 1.51
C ASP A 655 -25.22 -3.91 2.07
N LYS A 656 -25.40 -3.59 3.36
CA LYS A 656 -26.74 -3.49 3.98
C LYS A 656 -27.60 -2.39 3.36
N ALA A 657 -27.01 -1.23 3.03
CA ALA A 657 -27.68 -0.15 2.33
C ALA A 657 -28.08 -0.56 0.90
N VAL A 658 -27.20 -1.28 0.18
CA VAL A 658 -27.48 -1.83 -1.15
C VAL A 658 -28.62 -2.86 -1.11
N GLU A 659 -28.69 -3.72 -0.09
CA GLU A 659 -29.81 -4.64 0.11
C GLU A 659 -31.14 -3.91 0.35
N ASP A 660 -31.16 -2.89 1.21
CA ASP A 660 -32.39 -2.14 1.45
C ASP A 660 -32.81 -1.30 0.23
N ALA A 661 -31.88 -0.77 -0.57
CA ALA A 661 -32.17 -0.11 -1.84
C ALA A 661 -32.77 -1.07 -2.88
N LYS A 662 -32.32 -2.33 -2.90
CA LYS A 662 -32.90 -3.41 -3.71
C LYS A 662 -34.33 -3.71 -3.29
N GLU A 663 -34.60 -3.88 -2.00
CA GLU A 663 -35.96 -4.10 -1.49
C GLU A 663 -36.87 -2.87 -1.69
N ALA A 664 -36.36 -1.64 -1.62
CA ALA A 664 -37.12 -0.44 -1.95
C ALA A 664 -37.56 -0.41 -3.44
N LYS A 665 -36.66 -0.73 -4.38
CA LYS A 665 -36.98 -0.86 -5.82
C LYS A 665 -37.98 -1.98 -6.12
N LYS A 666 -37.89 -3.08 -5.36
CA LYS A 666 -38.84 -4.19 -5.43
C LYS A 666 -40.25 -3.73 -5.03
N ALA A 667 -40.35 -3.03 -3.90
CA ALA A 667 -41.58 -2.46 -3.39
C ALA A 667 -42.19 -1.40 -4.33
N GLN A 668 -41.35 -0.51 -4.89
CA GLN A 668 -41.75 0.41 -5.98
C GLN A 668 -42.42 -0.33 -7.13
N THR A 669 -41.78 -1.40 -7.62
CA THR A 669 -42.28 -2.13 -8.79
C THR A 669 -43.67 -2.76 -8.51
N LYS A 670 -43.88 -3.26 -7.29
CA LYS A 670 -45.21 -3.75 -6.85
C LYS A 670 -46.25 -2.64 -6.74
N ALA A 671 -45.87 -1.46 -6.25
CA ALA A 671 -46.76 -0.29 -6.19
C ALA A 671 -47.20 0.16 -7.60
N GLU A 672 -46.27 0.22 -8.56
CA GLU A 672 -46.59 0.53 -9.96
C GLU A 672 -47.53 -0.51 -10.61
N LEU A 673 -47.30 -1.80 -10.37
CA LEU A 673 -48.16 -2.87 -10.87
C LEU A 673 -49.58 -2.80 -10.30
N ALA A 674 -49.71 -2.56 -8.99
CA ALA A 674 -50.99 -2.41 -8.31
C ALA A 674 -51.75 -1.14 -8.75
N ALA A 675 -51.05 -0.06 -9.12
CA ALA A 675 -51.67 1.13 -9.70
C ALA A 675 -52.28 0.87 -11.10
N GLU A 676 -51.64 0.03 -11.92
CA GLU A 676 -52.22 -0.38 -13.21
C GLU A 676 -53.37 -1.38 -13.06
N GLU A 677 -53.37 -2.22 -12.01
CA GLU A 677 -54.51 -3.06 -11.63
C GLU A 677 -55.72 -2.20 -11.21
N ALA A 678 -55.50 -1.15 -10.40
CA ALA A 678 -56.54 -0.21 -9.98
C ALA A 678 -57.18 0.52 -11.16
N LYS A 679 -56.36 0.95 -12.14
CA LYS A 679 -56.82 1.58 -13.39
C LYS A 679 -57.67 0.65 -14.26
N ALA A 680 -57.29 -0.62 -14.38
CA ALA A 680 -58.05 -1.60 -15.15
C ALA A 680 -59.42 -1.88 -14.51
N GLU A 681 -59.48 -2.10 -13.19
CA GLU A 681 -60.73 -2.38 -12.48
C GLU A 681 -61.64 -1.14 -12.36
N ALA A 682 -61.08 0.07 -12.32
CA ALA A 682 -61.85 1.32 -12.42
C ALA A 682 -62.50 1.48 -13.80
N ALA A 683 -61.76 1.25 -14.89
CA ALA A 683 -62.28 1.32 -16.25
C ALA A 683 -63.44 0.33 -16.49
N LYS A 684 -63.28 -0.90 -15.98
CA LYS A 684 -64.32 -1.95 -16.04
C LYS A 684 -65.60 -1.54 -15.32
N GLU A 685 -65.49 -0.94 -14.13
CA GLU A 685 -66.66 -0.48 -13.36
C GLU A 685 -67.33 0.77 -13.98
N GLU A 686 -66.57 1.73 -14.51
CA GLU A 686 -67.16 2.84 -15.30
C GLU A 686 -67.94 2.33 -16.52
N ALA A 687 -67.39 1.35 -17.24
CA ALA A 687 -68.03 0.80 -18.42
C ALA A 687 -69.31 0.00 -18.09
N LYS A 688 -69.32 -0.70 -16.94
CA LYS A 688 -70.52 -1.36 -16.38
C LYS A 688 -71.61 -0.35 -16.02
N LYS A 689 -71.25 0.73 -15.29
CA LYS A 689 -72.17 1.84 -14.96
C LYS A 689 -72.75 2.51 -16.21
N ALA A 690 -71.94 2.67 -17.26
CA ALA A 690 -72.42 3.14 -18.56
C ALA A 690 -73.45 2.21 -19.19
N GLN A 691 -73.30 0.88 -19.07
CA GLN A 691 -74.29 -0.07 -19.58
C GLN A 691 -75.61 -0.02 -18.80
N GLU A 692 -75.55 -0.02 -17.47
CA GLU A 692 -76.74 0.00 -16.59
C GLU A 692 -77.67 1.20 -16.89
N VAL A 693 -77.11 2.39 -17.13
CA VAL A 693 -77.89 3.59 -17.47
C VAL A 693 -78.57 3.47 -18.85
N VAL A 694 -77.95 2.80 -19.83
CA VAL A 694 -78.53 2.68 -21.18
C VAL A 694 -79.57 1.56 -21.27
N ASP A 695 -79.41 0.48 -20.50
CA ASP A 695 -80.45 -0.56 -20.37
C ASP A 695 -81.75 0.05 -19.77
N ALA A 696 -81.63 1.02 -18.85
CA ALA A 696 -82.76 1.82 -18.37
C ALA A 696 -83.34 2.76 -19.44
N ALA A 697 -82.48 3.53 -20.15
CA ALA A 697 -82.90 4.45 -21.21
C ALA A 697 -83.66 3.74 -22.37
N LYS A 698 -83.21 2.52 -22.74
CA LYS A 698 -83.88 1.67 -23.72
C LYS A 698 -85.28 1.26 -23.25
N THR A 699 -85.42 0.86 -21.99
CA THR A 699 -86.72 0.48 -21.41
C THR A 699 -87.71 1.64 -21.44
N GLU A 700 -87.24 2.88 -21.32
CA GLU A 700 -88.08 4.07 -21.49
C GLU A 700 -88.41 4.36 -22.96
N ALA A 701 -87.44 4.24 -23.87
CA ALA A 701 -87.63 4.41 -25.32
C ALA A 701 -88.66 3.42 -25.89
N GLU A 702 -88.59 2.14 -25.52
CA GLU A 702 -89.52 1.10 -25.99
C GLU A 702 -90.95 1.37 -25.49
N LYS A 703 -91.13 1.80 -24.23
CA LYS A 703 -92.43 2.22 -23.68
C LYS A 703 -93.03 3.44 -24.40
N ILE A 704 -92.19 4.36 -24.86
CA ILE A 704 -92.61 5.52 -25.64
C ILE A 704 -93.07 5.07 -27.04
N ALA A 705 -92.28 4.21 -27.71
CA ALA A 705 -92.57 3.69 -29.05
C ALA A 705 -93.82 2.79 -29.13
N GLU A 706 -94.15 2.04 -28.07
CA GLU A 706 -95.38 1.24 -28.02
C GLU A 706 -96.65 2.09 -27.86
N LYS A 707 -96.57 3.19 -27.10
CA LYS A 707 -97.75 4.02 -26.77
C LYS A 707 -98.08 5.04 -27.84
N GLU A 708 -97.07 5.64 -28.46
CA GLU A 708 -97.23 6.68 -29.46
C GLU A 708 -96.43 6.30 -30.71
N LYS A 709 -97.01 6.52 -31.90
CA LYS A 709 -96.40 6.08 -33.18
C LYS A 709 -95.24 7.00 -33.58
N VAL A 710 -94.14 6.94 -32.83
CA VAL A 710 -92.94 7.76 -33.02
C VAL A 710 -92.02 7.18 -34.11
N ASN A 711 -91.00 7.95 -34.46
CA ASN A 711 -90.04 7.68 -35.52
C ASN A 711 -89.11 6.49 -35.20
N GLU A 712 -89.28 5.39 -35.94
CA GLU A 712 -88.47 4.17 -35.82
C GLU A 712 -86.96 4.43 -35.90
N LYS A 713 -86.54 5.51 -36.58
CA LYS A 713 -85.13 5.85 -36.79
C LYS A 713 -84.39 6.20 -35.50
N LEU A 714 -84.99 7.00 -34.62
CA LEU A 714 -84.36 7.41 -33.36
C LEU A 714 -84.36 6.26 -32.34
N VAL A 715 -85.40 5.41 -32.35
CA VAL A 715 -85.45 4.18 -31.52
C VAL A 715 -84.36 3.19 -31.96
N ALA A 716 -84.14 3.04 -33.27
CA ALA A 716 -83.01 2.27 -33.81
C ALA A 716 -81.64 2.88 -33.43
N GLU A 717 -81.55 4.21 -33.32
CA GLU A 717 -80.33 4.92 -32.92
C GLU A 717 -79.97 4.68 -31.44
N ILE A 718 -80.96 4.73 -30.53
CA ILE A 718 -80.82 4.33 -29.13
C ILE A 718 -80.41 2.84 -29.03
N THR A 719 -81.01 1.98 -29.85
CA THR A 719 -80.68 0.54 -29.90
C THR A 719 -79.26 0.29 -30.40
N SER A 720 -78.80 1.06 -31.39
CA SER A 720 -77.43 1.02 -31.92
C SER A 720 -76.41 1.53 -30.90
N ALA A 721 -76.73 2.61 -30.18
CA ALA A 721 -75.93 3.11 -29.07
C ALA A 721 -75.82 2.07 -27.96
N LEU A 722 -76.92 1.40 -27.56
CA LEU A 722 -76.91 0.30 -26.59
C LEU A 722 -76.07 -0.90 -27.06
N ALA A 723 -76.18 -1.31 -28.32
CA ALA A 723 -75.33 -2.37 -28.87
C ALA A 723 -73.84 -1.99 -28.80
N THR A 724 -73.52 -0.73 -29.06
CA THR A 724 -72.15 -0.18 -28.97
C THR A 724 -71.66 -0.13 -27.52
N VAL A 725 -72.47 0.37 -26.58
CA VAL A 725 -72.15 0.40 -25.15
C VAL A 725 -71.92 -1.00 -24.62
N LYS A 726 -72.79 -1.95 -24.94
CA LYS A 726 -72.66 -3.36 -24.49
C LYS A 726 -71.42 -4.04 -25.07
N ALA A 727 -71.11 -3.78 -26.35
CA ALA A 727 -69.88 -4.27 -26.95
C ALA A 727 -68.62 -3.65 -26.31
N LYS A 728 -68.66 -2.35 -25.97
CA LYS A 728 -67.53 -1.63 -25.38
C LYS A 728 -67.35 -1.85 -23.88
N ALA A 729 -68.43 -2.04 -23.14
CA ALA A 729 -68.39 -2.48 -21.75
C ALA A 729 -67.85 -3.91 -21.63
N LYS A 730 -68.22 -4.79 -22.58
CA LYS A 730 -67.60 -6.10 -22.70
C LYS A 730 -66.12 -6.01 -23.06
N ASP A 731 -65.73 -5.25 -24.08
CA ASP A 731 -64.33 -5.04 -24.49
C ASP A 731 -63.48 -4.50 -23.33
N ALA A 732 -63.99 -3.52 -22.56
CA ALA A 732 -63.35 -3.00 -21.36
C ALA A 732 -63.22 -4.07 -20.26
N SER A 733 -64.28 -4.85 -20.00
CA SER A 733 -64.26 -5.90 -18.98
C SER A 733 -63.35 -7.08 -19.34
N ASP A 734 -63.34 -7.51 -20.61
CA ASP A 734 -62.51 -8.62 -21.08
C ASP A 734 -61.02 -8.23 -21.01
N LYS A 735 -60.66 -7.02 -21.47
CA LYS A 735 -59.28 -6.48 -21.37
C LYS A 735 -58.83 -6.25 -19.93
N ALA A 736 -59.69 -5.65 -19.10
CA ALA A 736 -59.39 -5.44 -17.69
C ALA A 736 -59.24 -6.77 -16.93
N GLY A 737 -60.05 -7.79 -17.27
CA GLY A 737 -60.02 -9.11 -16.61
C GLY A 737 -58.69 -9.86 -16.75
N GLU A 738 -57.90 -9.57 -17.78
CA GLU A 738 -56.56 -10.15 -17.94
C GLU A 738 -55.49 -9.46 -17.06
N VAL A 739 -55.71 -8.20 -16.65
CA VAL A 739 -54.70 -7.38 -15.95
C VAL A 739 -54.36 -7.95 -14.56
N PRO A 740 -55.31 -8.30 -13.66
CA PRO A 740 -54.98 -8.86 -12.34
C PRO A 740 -54.12 -10.13 -12.39
N GLN A 741 -54.33 -10.99 -13.39
CA GLN A 741 -53.54 -12.21 -13.54
C GLN A 741 -52.14 -11.92 -14.11
N ALA A 742 -52.03 -10.98 -15.05
CA ALA A 742 -50.74 -10.51 -15.55
C ALA A 742 -49.92 -9.81 -14.44
N VAL A 743 -50.57 -9.00 -13.61
CA VAL A 743 -49.99 -8.35 -12.42
C VAL A 743 -49.47 -9.39 -11.43
N LYS A 744 -50.28 -10.38 -11.02
CA LYS A 744 -49.81 -11.47 -10.14
C LYS A 744 -48.59 -12.21 -10.67
N ASN A 745 -48.58 -12.51 -11.98
CA ASN A 745 -47.45 -13.17 -12.61
C ASN A 745 -46.19 -12.26 -12.58
N ALA A 746 -46.34 -10.97 -12.83
CA ALA A 746 -45.25 -10.00 -12.76
C ALA A 746 -44.73 -9.80 -11.31
N GLU A 747 -45.62 -9.72 -10.32
CA GLU A 747 -45.25 -9.65 -8.90
C GLU A 747 -44.43 -10.87 -8.46
N ALA A 748 -44.81 -12.07 -8.90
CA ALA A 748 -44.11 -13.31 -8.59
C ALA A 748 -42.70 -13.39 -9.23
N GLU A 749 -42.46 -12.73 -10.36
CA GLU A 749 -41.12 -12.58 -10.93
C GLU A 749 -40.33 -11.44 -10.26
N VAL A 750 -40.98 -10.33 -9.87
CA VAL A 750 -40.38 -9.28 -9.02
C VAL A 750 -39.84 -9.85 -7.72
N ASP A 751 -40.49 -10.86 -7.13
CA ASP A 751 -39.99 -11.57 -5.95
C ASP A 751 -38.72 -12.43 -6.19
N LYS A 752 -38.38 -12.76 -7.44
CA LYS A 752 -37.27 -13.66 -7.80
C LYS A 752 -36.02 -12.97 -8.38
N VAL A 753 -36.14 -11.72 -8.86
CA VAL A 753 -35.20 -11.14 -9.84
C VAL A 753 -34.22 -10.09 -9.29
N VAL A 754 -34.38 -9.62 -8.05
CA VAL A 754 -33.67 -8.40 -7.59
C VAL A 754 -32.16 -8.64 -7.35
N GLY A 755 -31.37 -8.43 -8.41
CA GLY A 755 -29.92 -8.58 -8.44
C GLY A 755 -29.37 -9.08 -9.78
N ASP A 756 -30.23 -9.62 -10.65
CA ASP A 756 -29.85 -10.17 -11.95
C ASP A 756 -30.24 -9.21 -13.09
N GLU A 757 -29.26 -8.50 -13.65
CA GLU A 757 -29.50 -7.53 -14.72
C GLU A 757 -30.14 -8.15 -15.98
N THR A 758 -29.95 -9.45 -16.20
CA THR A 758 -30.49 -10.13 -17.40
C THR A 758 -32.02 -10.21 -17.39
N LYS A 759 -32.63 -10.43 -16.22
CA LYS A 759 -34.08 -10.58 -16.04
C LYS A 759 -34.81 -9.26 -15.76
N LYS A 760 -34.08 -8.18 -15.48
CA LYS A 760 -34.63 -6.82 -15.36
C LYS A 760 -35.36 -6.39 -16.65
N SER A 761 -34.89 -6.85 -17.80
CA SER A 761 -35.51 -6.62 -19.11
C SER A 761 -36.89 -7.29 -19.24
N GLU A 762 -37.05 -8.51 -18.72
CA GLU A 762 -38.29 -9.30 -18.76
C GLU A 762 -39.39 -8.65 -17.91
N ILE A 763 -39.07 -8.23 -16.67
CA ILE A 763 -39.99 -7.47 -15.81
C ILE A 763 -40.39 -6.15 -16.46
N THR A 764 -39.43 -5.42 -17.05
CA THR A 764 -39.71 -4.15 -17.75
C THR A 764 -40.65 -4.36 -18.96
N ALA A 765 -40.49 -5.47 -19.69
CA ALA A 765 -41.38 -5.83 -20.78
C ALA A 765 -42.79 -6.23 -20.28
N ALA A 766 -42.88 -6.99 -19.19
CA ALA A 766 -44.15 -7.36 -18.57
C ALA A 766 -44.93 -6.13 -18.08
N ILE A 767 -44.28 -5.19 -17.39
CA ILE A 767 -44.88 -3.92 -16.96
C ILE A 767 -45.38 -3.11 -18.15
N ARG A 768 -44.61 -3.04 -19.25
CA ARG A 768 -45.05 -2.36 -20.48
C ARG A 768 -46.31 -2.99 -21.07
N SER A 769 -46.36 -4.33 -21.16
CA SER A 769 -47.53 -5.05 -21.67
C SER A 769 -48.76 -4.87 -20.79
N ILE A 770 -48.59 -4.82 -19.46
CA ILE A 770 -49.67 -4.51 -18.51
C ILE A 770 -50.19 -3.08 -18.74
N LYS A 771 -49.30 -2.08 -18.81
CA LYS A 771 -49.65 -0.67 -19.08
C LYS A 771 -50.40 -0.50 -20.41
N GLU A 772 -50.01 -1.25 -21.45
CA GLU A 772 -50.67 -1.25 -22.76
C GLU A 772 -52.09 -1.83 -22.67
N LYS A 773 -52.29 -2.99 -22.04
CA LYS A 773 -53.62 -3.58 -21.81
C LYS A 773 -54.54 -2.70 -20.97
N THR A 774 -54.01 -2.11 -19.89
CA THR A 774 -54.75 -1.17 -19.05
C THR A 774 -55.20 0.06 -19.85
N LEU A 775 -54.34 0.61 -20.71
CA LEU A 775 -54.69 1.72 -21.60
C LEU A 775 -55.82 1.33 -22.57
N GLU A 776 -55.79 0.14 -23.17
CA GLU A 776 -56.88 -0.34 -24.04
C GLU A 776 -58.20 -0.50 -23.29
N ALA A 777 -58.19 -0.98 -22.05
CA ALA A 777 -59.38 -1.10 -21.21
C ALA A 777 -59.98 0.28 -20.88
N VAL A 778 -59.13 1.25 -20.49
CA VAL A 778 -59.52 2.65 -20.25
C VAL A 778 -60.11 3.29 -21.52
N GLN A 779 -59.54 3.03 -22.70
CA GLN A 779 -60.09 3.53 -23.97
C GLN A 779 -61.46 2.92 -24.30
N ALA A 780 -61.65 1.61 -24.06
CA ALA A 780 -62.94 0.95 -24.25
C ALA A 780 -64.02 1.50 -23.29
N ALA A 781 -63.67 1.76 -22.03
CA ALA A 781 -64.56 2.37 -21.04
C ALA A 781 -64.99 3.79 -21.44
N ASN A 782 -64.06 4.64 -21.87
CA ASN A 782 -64.37 5.98 -22.39
C ASN A 782 -65.29 5.94 -23.63
N GLN A 783 -65.11 4.96 -24.52
CA GLN A 783 -66.00 4.76 -25.66
C GLN A 783 -67.41 4.32 -25.23
N ALA A 784 -67.53 3.47 -24.20
CA ALA A 784 -68.83 3.12 -23.61
C ALA A 784 -69.51 4.34 -22.96
N LYS A 785 -68.76 5.19 -22.24
CA LYS A 785 -69.25 6.44 -21.64
C LYS A 785 -69.79 7.42 -22.69
N LYS A 786 -69.05 7.64 -23.78
CA LYS A 786 -69.50 8.49 -24.92
C LYS A 786 -70.77 7.93 -25.59
N ALA A 787 -70.84 6.62 -25.80
CA ALA A 787 -72.03 5.99 -26.40
C ALA A 787 -73.25 6.00 -25.46
N LYS A 788 -73.04 5.94 -24.14
CA LYS A 788 -74.10 6.13 -23.13
C LYS A 788 -74.64 7.56 -23.14
N ASP A 789 -73.76 8.55 -23.21
CA ASP A 789 -74.16 9.95 -23.32
C ASP A 789 -74.88 10.25 -24.66
N LEU A 790 -74.51 9.60 -25.76
CA LEU A 790 -75.27 9.67 -27.03
C LEU A 790 -76.68 9.08 -26.92
N ALA A 791 -76.85 7.96 -26.21
CA ALA A 791 -78.18 7.36 -25.98
C ALA A 791 -79.08 8.26 -25.12
N GLU A 792 -78.52 8.94 -24.12
CA GLU A 792 -79.20 9.92 -23.26
C GLU A 792 -79.71 11.13 -24.08
N ILE A 793 -78.89 11.66 -25.00
CA ILE A 793 -79.35 12.73 -25.92
C ILE A 793 -80.48 12.21 -26.81
N ALA A 794 -80.28 11.06 -27.47
CA ALA A 794 -81.25 10.51 -28.42
C ALA A 794 -82.62 10.21 -27.77
N LEU A 795 -82.64 9.70 -26.52
CA LEU A 795 -83.89 9.51 -25.76
C LEU A 795 -84.64 10.82 -25.50
N ASN A 796 -83.94 11.91 -25.17
CA ASN A 796 -84.58 13.20 -24.95
C ASN A 796 -85.07 13.83 -26.27
N VAL A 797 -84.37 13.62 -27.39
CA VAL A 797 -84.86 14.00 -28.73
C VAL A 797 -86.14 13.21 -29.09
N VAL A 798 -86.23 11.91 -28.77
CA VAL A 798 -87.47 11.12 -28.94
C VAL A 798 -88.62 11.69 -28.10
N LYS A 799 -88.37 12.04 -26.83
CA LYS A 799 -89.38 12.68 -25.96
C LYS A 799 -89.86 14.03 -26.54
N ALA A 800 -88.95 14.82 -27.10
CA ALA A 800 -89.25 16.07 -27.79
C ALA A 800 -90.06 15.88 -29.08
N GLU A 801 -89.78 14.83 -29.87
CA GLU A 801 -90.54 14.50 -31.09
C GLU A 801 -91.99 14.12 -30.74
N VAL A 802 -92.20 13.32 -29.69
CA VAL A 802 -93.54 12.99 -29.17
C VAL A 802 -94.30 14.24 -28.74
N ALA A 803 -93.66 15.12 -27.95
CA ALA A 803 -94.28 16.37 -27.51
C ALA A 803 -94.64 17.29 -28.69
N ASN A 804 -93.81 17.34 -29.73
CA ASN A 804 -94.07 18.08 -30.96
C ASN A 804 -95.22 17.47 -31.79
N ASP A 805 -95.34 16.14 -31.84
CA ASP A 805 -96.48 15.48 -32.51
C ASP A 805 -97.80 15.64 -31.74
N LYS A 806 -97.75 15.73 -30.41
CA LYS A 806 -98.90 16.19 -29.60
C LYS A 806 -99.25 17.64 -29.92
N ALA A 807 -98.25 18.53 -29.95
CA ALA A 807 -98.44 19.93 -30.30
C ALA A 807 -99.12 20.11 -31.68
N LYS A 808 -98.72 19.36 -32.71
CA LYS A 808 -99.39 19.38 -34.03
C LYS A 808 -100.86 18.95 -33.94
N LYS A 809 -101.16 17.87 -33.21
CA LYS A 809 -102.54 17.41 -32.98
C LYS A 809 -103.35 18.46 -32.22
N ALA A 810 -102.75 19.07 -31.20
CA ALA A 810 -103.32 20.16 -30.42
C ALA A 810 -103.68 21.36 -31.31
N VAL A 811 -102.79 21.80 -32.21
CA VAL A 811 -103.09 22.84 -33.21
C VAL A 811 -104.27 22.46 -34.08
N THR A 812 -104.37 21.21 -34.56
CA THR A 812 -105.55 20.80 -35.34
C THR A 812 -106.84 20.81 -34.52
N ALA A 813 -106.79 20.39 -33.24
CA ALA A 813 -107.95 20.43 -32.35
C ALA A 813 -108.37 21.87 -32.02
N ALA A 814 -107.41 22.77 -31.77
CA ALA A 814 -107.64 24.18 -31.52
C ALA A 814 -108.19 24.91 -32.78
N GLY A 815 -107.72 24.54 -33.97
CA GLY A 815 -108.23 25.04 -35.23
C GLY A 815 -109.68 24.61 -35.51
N VAL A 816 -110.05 23.36 -35.17
CA VAL A 816 -111.44 22.91 -35.20
C VAL A 816 -112.29 23.68 -34.18
N ALA A 817 -111.82 23.79 -32.94
CA ALA A 817 -112.49 24.56 -31.89
C ALA A 817 -112.74 26.02 -32.31
N LYS A 818 -111.74 26.70 -32.88
CA LYS A 818 -111.87 28.05 -33.43
C LYS A 818 -112.98 28.14 -34.49
N GLU A 819 -113.00 27.24 -35.47
CA GLU A 819 -114.02 27.27 -36.52
C GLU A 819 -115.42 26.88 -36.00
N ASP A 820 -115.52 26.07 -34.94
CA ASP A 820 -116.80 25.76 -34.28
C ASP A 820 -117.29 26.93 -33.40
N ALA A 821 -116.41 27.62 -32.68
CA ALA A 821 -116.71 28.85 -31.95
C ALA A 821 -117.24 29.95 -32.89
N LYS A 822 -116.59 30.10 -34.05
CA LYS A 822 -116.99 31.02 -35.11
C LYS A 822 -118.33 30.68 -35.76
N LYS A 823 -118.62 29.39 -36.00
CA LYS A 823 -119.97 28.95 -36.43
C LYS A 823 -121.01 29.27 -35.36
N ALA A 824 -120.70 29.07 -34.09
CA ALA A 824 -121.59 29.39 -32.99
C ALA A 824 -121.89 30.90 -32.92
N ALA A 825 -120.87 31.75 -32.89
CA ALA A 825 -121.02 33.21 -32.89
C ALA A 825 -121.80 33.72 -34.11
N ALA A 826 -121.48 33.23 -35.32
CA ALA A 826 -122.25 33.55 -36.53
C ALA A 826 -123.72 33.07 -36.46
N SER A 827 -123.98 31.96 -35.78
CA SER A 827 -125.33 31.45 -35.53
C SER A 827 -126.08 32.23 -34.45
N ALA A 828 -125.39 32.91 -33.54
CA ALA A 828 -125.96 33.85 -32.56
C ALA A 828 -126.26 35.23 -33.17
N GLU A 829 -125.54 35.61 -34.23
CA GLU A 829 -125.70 36.91 -34.89
C GLU A 829 -126.96 37.01 -35.79
N GLN A 830 -127.61 35.89 -36.13
CA GLN A 830 -128.93 35.92 -36.75
C GLN A 830 -130.03 36.37 -35.77
N PRO A 831 -130.23 35.73 -34.60
CA PRO A 831 -131.25 36.17 -33.64
C PRO A 831 -131.01 37.60 -33.10
N LYS A 832 -129.75 38.04 -32.94
CA LYS A 832 -129.41 39.44 -32.59
C LYS A 832 -129.96 40.48 -33.58
N LYS A 833 -130.19 40.12 -34.85
CA LYS A 833 -130.79 41.02 -35.87
C LYS A 833 -132.32 41.00 -35.87
N GLU A 834 -132.94 40.07 -35.14
CA GLU A 834 -134.39 39.90 -35.08
C GLU A 834 -134.97 40.46 -33.77
N GLU A 835 -134.23 40.38 -32.65
CA GLU A 835 -134.68 40.85 -31.34
C GLU A 835 -133.53 41.34 -30.43
N GLU A 836 -133.74 42.48 -29.75
CA GLU A 836 -132.79 43.11 -28.81
C GLU A 836 -132.46 42.22 -27.58
N SER A 837 -133.39 41.35 -27.16
CA SER A 837 -133.18 40.44 -26.03
C SER A 837 -132.22 39.27 -26.30
N ALA A 838 -131.70 39.14 -27.51
CA ALA A 838 -130.67 38.15 -27.88
C ALA A 838 -129.27 38.78 -28.03
N GLU A 839 -129.10 40.07 -27.71
CA GLU A 839 -127.88 40.83 -27.93
C GLU A 839 -126.73 40.41 -27.00
N GLU A 840 -126.99 40.23 -25.69
CA GLU A 840 -125.97 39.93 -24.67
C GLU A 840 -125.32 38.55 -24.86
N ASP A 841 -126.13 37.48 -24.99
CA ASP A 841 -125.63 36.13 -25.28
C ASP A 841 -124.88 36.07 -26.63
N ALA A 842 -125.27 36.86 -27.63
CA ALA A 842 -124.56 36.93 -28.91
C ALA A 842 -123.22 37.68 -28.84
N GLU A 843 -123.05 38.61 -27.88
CA GLU A 843 -121.76 39.23 -27.60
C GLU A 843 -120.85 38.30 -26.79
N ILE A 844 -121.39 37.57 -25.81
CA ILE A 844 -120.65 36.51 -25.09
C ILE A 844 -120.18 35.42 -26.07
N ALA A 845 -120.99 35.03 -27.05
CA ALA A 845 -120.59 34.08 -28.09
C ALA A 845 -119.42 34.59 -28.95
N LYS A 846 -119.38 35.90 -29.26
CA LYS A 846 -118.28 36.54 -29.99
C LYS A 846 -117.02 36.75 -29.14
N GLU A 847 -117.15 37.04 -27.86
CA GLU A 847 -116.01 37.13 -26.95
C GLU A 847 -115.30 35.77 -26.83
N ASN A 848 -116.08 34.69 -26.66
CA ASN A 848 -115.55 33.33 -26.64
C ASN A 848 -115.00 32.87 -28.01
N GLU A 849 -115.52 33.37 -29.15
CA GLU A 849 -114.89 33.20 -30.47
C GLU A 849 -113.50 33.82 -30.52
N ILE A 850 -113.37 35.08 -30.05
CA ILE A 850 -112.09 35.81 -30.04
C ILE A 850 -111.08 35.13 -29.11
N GLU A 851 -111.48 34.70 -27.92
CA GLU A 851 -110.59 33.95 -27.02
C GLU A 851 -110.20 32.59 -27.61
N ALA A 852 -111.13 31.85 -28.23
CA ALA A 852 -110.82 30.59 -28.90
C ALA A 852 -109.87 30.79 -30.10
N GLU A 853 -110.00 31.88 -30.85
CA GLU A 853 -109.07 32.26 -31.92
C GLU A 853 -107.68 32.63 -31.38
N GLN A 854 -107.60 33.40 -30.28
CA GLN A 854 -106.34 33.74 -29.62
C GLN A 854 -105.65 32.48 -29.08
N LYS A 855 -106.38 31.58 -28.42
CA LYS A 855 -105.83 30.34 -27.85
C LYS A 855 -105.45 29.31 -28.92
N ALA A 856 -106.19 29.24 -30.02
CA ALA A 856 -105.76 28.49 -31.19
C ALA A 856 -104.47 29.06 -31.81
N LYS A 857 -104.27 30.39 -31.75
CA LYS A 857 -103.04 31.02 -32.20
C LYS A 857 -101.86 30.79 -31.24
N GLU A 858 -102.09 30.85 -29.93
CA GLU A 858 -101.11 30.49 -28.91
C GLU A 858 -100.66 29.02 -29.03
N ALA A 859 -101.59 28.10 -29.32
CA ALA A 859 -101.28 26.70 -29.62
C ALA A 859 -100.41 26.56 -30.88
N GLU A 860 -100.73 27.29 -31.96
CA GLU A 860 -99.94 27.31 -33.20
C GLU A 860 -98.52 27.82 -32.97
N ASP A 861 -98.37 28.94 -32.26
CA ASP A 861 -97.07 29.57 -32.04
C ASP A 861 -96.18 28.76 -31.08
N ASN A 862 -96.76 28.13 -30.04
CA ASN A 862 -96.03 27.19 -29.18
C ASN A 862 -95.65 25.90 -29.91
N ALA A 863 -96.50 25.36 -30.79
CA ALA A 863 -96.16 24.20 -31.62
C ALA A 863 -95.04 24.50 -32.64
N ASN A 864 -95.07 25.69 -33.25
CA ASN A 864 -93.99 26.16 -34.12
C ASN A 864 -92.66 26.33 -33.36
N ALA A 865 -92.70 26.85 -32.13
CA ALA A 865 -91.54 26.93 -31.25
C ALA A 865 -91.00 25.54 -30.86
N ALA A 866 -91.88 24.60 -30.51
CA ALA A 866 -91.52 23.21 -30.22
C ALA A 866 -90.83 22.54 -31.42
N GLN A 867 -91.37 22.73 -32.64
CA GLN A 867 -90.76 22.21 -33.85
C GLN A 867 -89.41 22.85 -34.18
N ALA A 868 -89.23 24.14 -33.87
CA ALA A 868 -87.96 24.83 -34.07
C ALA A 868 -86.87 24.28 -33.11
N GLN A 869 -87.21 24.12 -31.83
CA GLN A 869 -86.29 23.57 -30.84
C GLN A 869 -85.97 22.09 -31.08
N LEU A 870 -86.95 21.28 -31.51
CA LEU A 870 -86.69 19.89 -31.91
C LEU A 870 -85.65 19.79 -33.03
N LYS A 871 -85.74 20.65 -34.06
CA LYS A 871 -84.75 20.67 -35.16
C LYS A 871 -83.35 21.07 -34.68
N ILE A 872 -83.24 21.92 -33.66
CA ILE A 872 -81.97 22.26 -33.03
C ILE A 872 -81.42 21.03 -32.29
N ALA A 873 -82.26 20.36 -31.49
CA ALA A 873 -81.89 19.15 -30.76
C ALA A 873 -81.41 18.01 -31.69
N GLU A 874 -82.11 17.77 -32.81
CA GLU A 874 -81.69 16.82 -33.86
C GLU A 874 -80.34 17.19 -34.49
N GLN A 875 -80.08 18.48 -34.75
CA GLN A 875 -78.81 18.94 -35.33
C GLN A 875 -77.65 18.82 -34.34
N GLU A 876 -77.86 19.15 -33.07
CA GLU A 876 -76.84 19.04 -32.02
C GLU A 876 -76.56 17.57 -31.67
N LEU A 877 -77.57 16.68 -31.68
CA LEU A 877 -77.37 15.22 -31.59
C LEU A 877 -76.43 14.73 -32.71
N LYS A 878 -76.65 15.15 -33.96
CA LYS A 878 -75.77 14.78 -35.08
C LYS A 878 -74.35 15.33 -34.91
N LYS A 879 -74.19 16.56 -34.39
CA LYS A 879 -72.87 17.11 -34.05
C LYS A 879 -72.17 16.31 -32.94
N ALA A 880 -72.91 15.82 -31.95
CA ALA A 880 -72.37 14.97 -30.89
C ALA A 880 -71.88 13.62 -31.44
N GLN A 881 -72.59 13.04 -32.42
CA GLN A 881 -72.14 11.82 -33.11
C GLN A 881 -70.87 12.05 -33.94
N GLU A 882 -70.80 13.18 -34.66
CA GLU A 882 -69.67 13.56 -35.52
C GLU A 882 -68.48 14.17 -34.76
N ALA A 883 -68.59 14.36 -33.44
CA ALA A 883 -67.56 14.99 -32.61
C ALA A 883 -66.27 14.15 -32.55
N ASP A 884 -65.18 14.71 -33.07
CA ASP A 884 -63.82 14.15 -33.10
C ASP A 884 -63.07 14.27 -31.76
N ASN A 885 -63.55 15.09 -30.83
CA ASN A 885 -62.95 15.30 -29.51
C ASN A 885 -64.01 15.52 -28.41
N GLU A 886 -63.57 15.45 -27.16
CA GLU A 886 -64.44 15.51 -25.98
C GLU A 886 -65.08 16.89 -25.76
N GLU A 887 -64.36 17.98 -26.05
CA GLU A 887 -64.85 19.35 -25.84
C GLU A 887 -66.02 19.69 -26.78
N LYS A 888 -65.90 19.33 -28.06
CA LYS A 888 -67.00 19.41 -29.03
C LYS A 888 -68.15 18.49 -28.66
N PHE A 889 -67.85 17.29 -28.16
CA PHE A 889 -68.87 16.32 -27.75
C PHE A 889 -69.72 16.85 -26.59
N GLN A 890 -69.09 17.34 -25.52
CA GLN A 890 -69.80 17.87 -24.35
C GLN A 890 -70.55 19.17 -24.66
N SER A 891 -70.02 20.02 -25.54
CA SER A 891 -70.76 21.20 -26.02
C SER A 891 -72.03 20.79 -26.79
N ALA A 892 -71.92 19.88 -27.75
CA ALA A 892 -73.06 19.38 -28.52
C ALA A 892 -74.08 18.63 -27.63
N LYS A 893 -73.61 17.82 -26.66
CA LYS A 893 -74.46 17.18 -25.63
C LYS A 893 -75.30 18.21 -24.88
N THR A 894 -74.66 19.25 -24.36
CA THR A 894 -75.33 20.29 -23.56
C THR A 894 -76.39 21.03 -24.38
N ASN A 895 -76.05 21.42 -25.62
CA ASN A 895 -76.99 22.12 -26.51
C ASN A 895 -78.17 21.23 -26.90
N ALA A 896 -77.91 19.95 -27.22
CA ALA A 896 -78.95 19.01 -27.66
C ALA A 896 -79.97 18.72 -26.55
N LEU A 897 -79.51 18.51 -25.31
CA LEU A 897 -80.37 18.29 -24.15
C LEU A 897 -81.22 19.52 -23.84
N ALA A 898 -80.63 20.72 -23.81
CA ALA A 898 -81.36 21.96 -23.55
C ALA A 898 -82.44 22.24 -24.60
N ALA A 899 -82.13 22.04 -25.90
CA ALA A 899 -83.10 22.21 -26.97
C ALA A 899 -84.21 21.15 -26.93
N ALA A 900 -83.91 19.91 -26.55
CA ALA A 900 -84.91 18.86 -26.37
C ALA A 900 -85.87 19.18 -25.20
N GLU A 901 -85.35 19.61 -24.06
CA GLU A 901 -86.17 20.02 -22.91
C GLU A 901 -87.08 21.22 -23.25
N GLU A 902 -86.56 22.23 -23.96
CA GLU A 902 -87.37 23.37 -24.37
C GLU A 902 -88.46 22.97 -25.38
N ALA A 903 -88.16 22.07 -26.32
CA ALA A 903 -89.13 21.51 -27.25
C ALA A 903 -90.27 20.75 -26.55
N ILE A 904 -89.95 19.94 -25.51
CA ILE A 904 -90.96 19.24 -24.69
C ILE A 904 -91.88 20.25 -24.01
N LYS A 905 -91.30 21.25 -23.33
CA LYS A 905 -92.04 22.29 -22.60
C LYS A 905 -92.94 23.12 -23.52
N LYS A 906 -92.47 23.44 -24.72
CA LYS A 906 -93.27 24.14 -25.75
C LYS A 906 -94.37 23.27 -26.33
N GLY A 907 -94.13 21.97 -26.49
CA GLY A 907 -95.16 21.03 -26.94
C GLY A 907 -96.32 20.92 -25.96
N GLN A 908 -96.04 20.84 -24.66
CA GLN A 908 -97.05 20.85 -23.60
C GLN A 908 -97.88 22.14 -23.59
N ALA A 909 -97.23 23.31 -23.68
CA ALA A 909 -97.94 24.60 -23.73
C ALA A 909 -98.88 24.74 -24.94
N ALA A 910 -98.59 24.06 -26.05
CA ALA A 910 -99.50 24.01 -27.20
C ALA A 910 -100.72 23.11 -26.95
N GLU A 911 -100.56 22.02 -26.20
CA GLU A 911 -101.64 21.12 -25.78
C GLU A 911 -102.58 21.79 -24.78
N ASP A 912 -102.03 22.51 -23.80
CA ASP A 912 -102.80 23.31 -22.82
C ASP A 912 -103.64 24.40 -23.52
N ALA A 913 -103.02 25.20 -24.40
CA ALA A 913 -103.70 26.25 -25.15
C ALA A 913 -104.80 25.70 -26.09
N ALA A 914 -104.62 24.50 -26.65
CA ALA A 914 -105.64 23.85 -27.47
C ALA A 914 -106.84 23.36 -26.66
N ASN A 915 -106.61 22.86 -25.44
CA ASN A 915 -107.69 22.50 -24.52
C ASN A 915 -108.48 23.73 -24.08
N GLU A 916 -107.81 24.87 -23.84
CA GLU A 916 -108.45 26.15 -23.53
C GLU A 916 -109.29 26.68 -24.70
N ALA A 917 -108.75 26.63 -25.94
CA ALA A 917 -109.51 26.96 -27.15
C ALA A 917 -110.76 26.09 -27.33
N LYS A 918 -110.66 24.78 -27.04
CA LYS A 918 -111.78 23.83 -27.08
C LYS A 918 -112.85 24.19 -26.05
N ASN A 919 -112.46 24.53 -24.82
CA ASN A 919 -113.39 24.94 -23.77
C ASN A 919 -114.14 26.23 -24.15
N ASN A 920 -113.45 27.20 -24.75
CA ASN A 920 -114.08 28.45 -25.20
C ASN A 920 -115.01 28.25 -26.40
N ALA A 921 -114.70 27.32 -27.31
CA ALA A 921 -115.62 26.93 -28.37
C ALA A 921 -116.94 26.30 -27.85
N VAL A 922 -116.87 25.51 -26.78
CA VAL A 922 -118.07 24.97 -26.11
C VAL A 922 -118.90 26.10 -25.49
N LYS A 923 -118.27 27.03 -24.75
CA LYS A 923 -118.96 28.22 -24.21
C LYS A 923 -119.64 29.07 -25.30
N ALA A 924 -118.96 29.27 -26.43
CA ALA A 924 -119.53 30.00 -27.57
C ALA A 924 -120.78 29.30 -28.15
N ALA A 925 -120.75 27.96 -28.25
CA ALA A 925 -121.89 27.16 -28.69
C ALA A 925 -123.09 27.24 -27.72
N GLU A 926 -122.84 27.18 -26.41
CA GLU A 926 -123.87 27.34 -25.38
C GLU A 926 -124.50 28.74 -25.40
N ALA A 927 -123.69 29.79 -25.56
CA ALA A 927 -124.19 31.17 -25.70
C ALA A 927 -125.02 31.35 -26.99
N ALA A 928 -124.61 30.73 -28.09
CA ALA A 928 -125.37 30.75 -29.34
C ALA A 928 -126.73 30.03 -29.26
N GLU A 929 -126.82 28.92 -28.51
CA GLU A 929 -128.10 28.26 -28.20
C GLU A 929 -129.03 29.17 -27.38
N LYS A 930 -128.50 29.86 -26.36
CA LYS A 930 -129.26 30.83 -25.54
C LYS A 930 -129.80 31.98 -26.38
N ALA A 931 -128.97 32.59 -27.24
CA ALA A 931 -129.38 33.67 -28.14
C ALA A 931 -130.52 33.26 -29.09
N LYS A 932 -130.49 32.05 -29.67
CA LYS A 932 -131.61 31.51 -30.47
C LYS A 932 -132.88 31.36 -29.65
N LYS A 933 -132.77 30.83 -28.42
CA LYS A 933 -133.91 30.61 -27.53
C LYS A 933 -134.59 31.94 -27.16
N ALA A 934 -133.80 32.96 -26.81
CA ALA A 934 -134.29 34.30 -26.49
C ALA A 934 -135.08 34.93 -27.65
N ALA A 935 -134.59 34.85 -28.88
CA ALA A 935 -135.31 35.37 -30.06
C ALA A 935 -136.59 34.55 -30.38
N ALA A 936 -136.53 33.22 -30.26
CA ALA A 936 -137.69 32.36 -30.48
C ALA A 936 -138.84 32.64 -29.48
N GLU A 937 -138.50 32.88 -28.21
CA GLU A 937 -139.47 33.23 -27.16
C GLU A 937 -140.13 34.61 -27.42
N SER A 938 -139.38 35.62 -27.90
CA SER A 938 -140.00 36.91 -28.27
C SER A 938 -140.88 36.81 -29.53
N ALA A 939 -140.47 36.03 -30.53
CA ALA A 939 -141.27 35.78 -31.74
C ALA A 939 -142.62 35.11 -31.42
N LEU A 940 -142.67 34.23 -30.41
CA LEU A 940 -143.90 33.65 -29.88
C LEU A 940 -144.80 34.71 -29.23
N LYS A 941 -144.22 35.61 -28.41
CA LYS A 941 -144.90 36.74 -27.77
C LYS A 941 -145.54 37.68 -28.81
N LYS A 942 -144.85 37.99 -29.91
CA LYS A 942 -145.38 38.79 -31.02
C LYS A 942 -146.56 38.10 -31.75
N LYS A 943 -146.50 36.78 -31.97
CA LYS A 943 -147.60 36.03 -32.61
C LYS A 943 -148.87 35.97 -31.76
N LEU A 944 -148.75 35.83 -30.44
CA LEU A 944 -149.90 35.79 -29.52
C LEU A 944 -150.69 37.11 -29.53
N ASN A 945 -150.02 38.26 -29.52
CA ASN A 945 -150.67 39.58 -29.58
C ASN A 945 -151.46 39.85 -30.88
N VAL A 946 -151.18 39.13 -31.99
CA VAL A 946 -151.86 39.33 -33.28
C VAL A 946 -153.14 38.51 -33.40
N LEU A 947 -153.26 37.38 -32.69
CA LEU A 947 -154.46 36.51 -32.81
C LEU A 947 -155.68 37.02 -32.02
N GLU A 948 -155.49 37.84 -30.99
CA GLU A 948 -156.57 38.20 -30.05
C GLU A 948 -157.57 39.22 -30.62
N ILE A 949 -157.16 40.03 -31.62
CA ILE A 949 -157.96 41.13 -32.17
C ILE A 949 -159.07 40.67 -33.13
N VAL A 950 -158.97 39.48 -33.73
CA VAL A 950 -159.83 39.07 -34.87
C VAL A 950 -161.13 38.33 -34.46
N LYS A 951 -161.35 38.03 -33.18
CA LYS A 951 -162.45 37.13 -32.72
C LYS A 951 -163.61 37.75 -31.90
N LYS A 952 -163.70 39.09 -31.79
CA LYS A 952 -164.88 39.82 -31.25
C LYS A 952 -165.18 40.95 -32.24
N TYR A 953 -166.23 40.93 -33.07
CA TYR A 953 -167.66 40.88 -32.71
C TYR A 953 -168.54 40.14 -33.75
N SER A 954 -169.33 39.15 -33.33
CA SER A 954 -170.67 38.85 -33.90
C SER A 954 -171.56 38.05 -32.94
N ARG A 955 -172.80 38.53 -32.82
CA ARG A 955 -173.87 38.37 -31.81
C ARG A 955 -174.46 36.97 -31.50
N GLU A 956 -174.88 36.85 -30.23
CA GLU A 956 -176.19 36.40 -29.68
C GLU A 956 -176.76 34.98 -29.94
N GLY A 957 -177.15 34.29 -28.85
CA GLY A 957 -178.41 33.51 -28.82
C GLY A 957 -178.51 32.25 -27.94
N TYR A 958 -179.20 32.37 -26.79
CA TYR A 958 -180.01 31.33 -26.09
C TYR A 958 -179.41 30.06 -25.43
N ASN A 959 -179.25 30.14 -24.10
CA ASN A 959 -180.02 29.48 -23.02
C ASN A 959 -180.18 27.93 -22.86
N THR A 960 -180.18 27.51 -21.57
CA THR A 960 -180.71 26.26 -20.94
C THR A 960 -180.05 24.90 -21.25
N VAL A 961 -180.00 23.89 -20.36
CA VAL A 961 -179.92 23.76 -18.88
C VAL A 961 -179.78 22.26 -18.54
N ASP A 962 -179.11 21.93 -17.43
CA ASP A 962 -179.11 20.64 -16.69
C ASP A 962 -178.52 19.33 -17.27
N SER A 963 -178.18 18.49 -16.27
CA SER A 963 -178.05 17.02 -16.24
C SER A 963 -176.72 16.35 -16.64
N ASP A 964 -176.14 15.72 -15.59
CA ASP A 964 -175.65 14.33 -15.58
C ASP A 964 -174.33 14.07 -16.33
N GLU A 965 -173.25 13.60 -15.67
CA GLU A 965 -173.00 12.25 -15.15
C GLU A 965 -171.74 11.75 -15.91
N HIS A 966 -170.55 11.84 -15.32
CA HIS A 966 -169.83 10.72 -14.66
C HIS A 966 -168.98 9.88 -15.64
N VAL A 967 -168.08 9.06 -15.07
CA VAL A 967 -167.36 7.93 -15.70
C VAL A 967 -166.04 8.23 -16.47
N LEU A 968 -164.94 8.00 -15.74
CA LEU A 968 -163.78 7.14 -16.07
C LEU A 968 -163.20 7.12 -17.49
N ASN A 969 -161.92 7.49 -17.61
CA ASN A 969 -160.77 6.55 -17.65
C ASN A 969 -159.49 7.45 -17.68
N GLU A 970 -158.52 7.37 -16.76
CA GLU A 970 -157.69 6.23 -16.35
C GLU A 970 -156.95 5.53 -17.50
N VAL A 971 -155.74 5.07 -17.16
CA VAL A 971 -154.78 4.27 -17.96
C VAL A 971 -153.96 5.07 -19.00
N GLU A 972 -152.64 4.87 -19.16
CA GLU A 972 -151.53 4.37 -18.29
C GLU A 972 -150.22 4.57 -19.09
N GLU A 973 -149.07 4.21 -18.49
CA GLU A 973 -147.76 3.98 -19.12
C GLU A 973 -146.99 5.20 -19.68
N GLN A 974 -145.68 5.34 -19.49
CA GLN A 974 -144.70 4.72 -18.58
C GLN A 974 -143.58 5.79 -18.44
N ALA A 975 -143.10 6.24 -17.28
CA ALA A 975 -142.60 5.51 -16.10
C ALA A 975 -141.27 4.77 -16.34
N SER A 976 -140.16 5.46 -16.06
CA SER A 976 -139.03 4.89 -15.29
C SER A 976 -138.26 6.03 -14.64
N GLU A 977 -138.60 6.33 -13.39
CA GLU A 977 -137.84 7.21 -12.50
C GLU A 977 -136.70 6.42 -11.86
N GLU A 978 -135.50 6.98 -11.85
CA GLU A 978 -134.51 6.84 -10.77
C GLU A 978 -134.09 8.30 -10.48
N LYS A 979 -134.37 8.94 -9.34
CA LYS A 979 -134.15 8.58 -7.91
C LYS A 979 -132.68 8.23 -7.64
N GLU A 980 -132.06 8.69 -6.55
CA GLU A 980 -132.53 9.42 -5.37
C GLU A 980 -131.36 10.20 -4.75
N GLU A 981 -131.66 11.11 -3.80
CA GLU A 981 -130.88 11.48 -2.58
C GLU A 981 -129.33 11.65 -2.63
N GLY A 982 -128.71 12.50 -1.80
CA GLY A 982 -129.19 13.32 -0.69
C GLY A 982 -128.02 13.60 0.27
N GLU A 983 -128.12 14.70 1.03
CA GLU A 983 -127.50 14.97 2.35
C GLU A 983 -125.96 14.84 2.48
N GLU A 984 -125.23 15.91 2.82
CA GLU A 984 -125.02 16.52 4.15
C GLU A 984 -124.08 15.72 5.10
N GLU A 985 -122.97 16.40 5.44
CA GLU A 985 -122.21 16.39 6.70
C GLU A 985 -121.46 15.15 7.24
N GLU A 986 -120.65 15.48 8.25
CA GLU A 986 -119.99 14.68 9.30
C GLU A 986 -118.59 14.07 9.08
N GLU A 987 -117.97 13.82 10.24
CA GLU A 987 -116.55 13.65 10.53
C GLU A 987 -116.16 12.17 10.74
N GLU A 988 -114.93 11.97 11.21
CA GLU A 988 -114.49 10.91 12.12
C GLU A 988 -114.11 9.49 11.63
N GLU A 989 -113.20 8.96 12.45
CA GLU A 989 -112.78 7.59 12.72
C GLU A 989 -111.87 6.75 11.79
N ALA A 990 -111.05 6.00 12.53
CA ALA A 990 -109.98 5.10 12.13
C ALA A 990 -110.49 3.72 11.67
N ASP A 991 -109.60 2.82 11.22
CA ASP A 991 -109.14 1.75 12.12
C ASP A 991 -107.92 0.95 11.58
N HIS A 992 -107.27 0.19 12.47
CA HIS A 992 -106.27 -0.85 12.15
C HIS A 992 -106.97 -2.20 11.78
N PRO A 993 -106.21 -3.23 11.32
CA PRO A 993 -105.83 -4.29 12.29
C PRO A 993 -104.48 -5.02 12.06
N ILE A 994 -103.68 -5.06 13.12
CA ILE A 994 -103.07 -6.24 13.80
C ILE A 994 -102.61 -7.49 12.99
N LEU A 995 -101.31 -7.81 13.11
CA LEU A 995 -100.72 -9.06 13.68
C LEU A 995 -99.18 -8.89 13.68
N ASN A 996 -98.52 -8.62 14.82
CA ASN A 996 -97.95 -9.60 15.77
C ASN A 996 -97.21 -10.80 15.13
N ASP A 997 -95.89 -10.88 15.38
CA ASP A 997 -95.44 -11.68 16.52
C ASP A 997 -94.14 -11.13 17.14
N VAL A 998 -93.92 -11.51 18.40
CA VAL A 998 -92.81 -11.11 19.28
C VAL A 998 -92.08 -12.37 19.72
N GLU A 999 -90.76 -12.33 19.82
CA GLU A 999 -90.04 -13.09 20.85
C GLU A 999 -89.30 -12.10 21.75
N ILE A 1000 -89.68 -12.12 23.03
CA ILE A 1000 -88.96 -11.58 24.19
C ILE A 1000 -88.28 -12.79 24.86
N ASP A 1001 -87.22 -12.53 25.61
CA ASP A 1001 -86.80 -13.18 26.87
C ASP A 1001 -85.31 -12.85 27.08
N ASP A 1002 -84.78 -12.56 28.26
CA ASP A 1002 -85.34 -11.94 29.47
C ASP A 1002 -84.16 -11.55 30.39
N ASP A 1003 -84.35 -10.52 31.22
CA ASP A 1003 -83.79 -10.27 32.56
C ASP A 1003 -82.26 -10.24 32.92
N ASP A 1004 -82.07 -9.58 34.08
CA ASP A 1004 -81.02 -9.66 35.11
C ASP A 1004 -79.68 -8.90 35.01
N GLU A 1005 -79.73 -7.70 35.63
CA GLU A 1005 -79.03 -7.31 36.89
C GLU A 1005 -77.49 -7.06 37.00
N GLU A 1006 -77.17 -6.31 38.07
CA GLU A 1006 -75.88 -5.86 38.64
C GLU A 1006 -75.11 -4.78 37.86
N GLU A 1007 -74.92 -3.53 38.33
CA GLU A 1007 -74.50 -2.92 39.63
C GLU A 1007 -73.01 -2.49 39.65
N GLU A 1008 -72.78 -1.30 40.24
CA GLU A 1008 -71.50 -0.80 40.82
C GLU A 1008 -70.31 -0.54 39.83
N GLU A 1009 -69.36 0.37 40.05
CA GLU A 1009 -69.23 1.54 40.95
C GLU A 1009 -68.16 2.52 40.39
N GLU A 1010 -68.34 3.82 40.69
CA GLU A 1010 -67.35 4.81 41.23
C GLU A 1010 -66.01 5.22 40.54
N GLU A 1011 -65.50 6.34 41.10
CA GLU A 1011 -64.20 7.05 40.98
C GLU A 1011 -63.86 7.71 39.63
N GLU A 1012 -63.81 9.05 39.53
CA GLU A 1012 -62.84 10.00 40.13
C GLU A 1012 -61.39 9.74 39.64
N GLU A 1013 -60.65 10.72 39.13
CA GLU A 1013 -60.19 11.92 39.84
C GLU A 1013 -60.14 13.19 38.98
N LYS A 1014 -60.23 14.33 39.69
CA LYS A 1014 -59.73 15.62 39.23
C LYS A 1014 -58.29 15.78 39.71
N GLU A 1015 -57.49 16.59 39.03
CA GLU A 1015 -56.64 17.53 39.76
C GLU A 1015 -56.59 18.88 39.04
N GLU A 1016 -57.11 19.89 39.71
CA GLU A 1016 -56.81 21.30 39.45
C GLU A 1016 -55.54 21.62 40.25
N GLU A 1017 -54.60 22.39 39.69
CA GLU A 1017 -53.86 23.32 40.55
C GLU A 1017 -53.64 24.65 39.82
N GLU A 1018 -54.14 25.72 40.43
CA GLU A 1018 -53.93 27.11 40.02
C GLU A 1018 -52.59 27.65 40.55
N THR A 1019 -52.37 28.95 40.32
CA THR A 1019 -51.35 29.82 40.93
C THR A 1019 -49.94 29.73 40.31
N GLU A 1020 -49.13 30.80 40.31
CA GLU A 1020 -49.26 32.09 40.99
C GLU A 1020 -48.80 33.27 40.11
N VAL A 1021 -49.38 34.45 40.32
CA VAL A 1021 -48.92 35.73 39.74
C VAL A 1021 -48.03 36.46 40.75
N LYS A 1022 -46.86 36.95 40.31
CA LYS A 1022 -46.13 38.14 40.79
C LYS A 1022 -45.12 38.54 39.71
N GLU A 1023 -45.25 39.69 39.08
CA GLU A 1023 -44.97 41.06 39.57
C GLU A 1023 -43.49 41.47 39.44
N GLU A 1024 -43.31 42.78 39.24
CA GLU A 1024 -42.15 43.45 38.64
C GLU A 1024 -41.02 43.73 39.66
N GLU A 1025 -39.79 43.94 39.18
CA GLU A 1025 -39.12 45.23 39.45
C GLU A 1025 -37.94 45.52 38.49
N ASP A 1026 -37.61 46.81 38.38
CA ASP A 1026 -36.72 47.43 37.39
C ASP A 1026 -35.21 47.25 37.63
N ALA A 1027 -34.40 47.34 36.56
CA ALA A 1027 -33.66 48.58 36.22
C ALA A 1027 -32.38 48.39 35.37
N LYS A 1028 -32.32 49.13 34.23
CA LYS A 1028 -31.14 49.90 33.70
C LYS A 1028 -29.84 49.16 33.29
N GLU A 1029 -29.07 49.60 32.28
CA GLU A 1029 -29.20 50.58 31.18
C GLU A 1029 -28.03 50.37 30.17
N GLU A 1030 -28.10 50.98 28.98
CA GLU A 1030 -27.06 51.05 27.91
C GLU A 1030 -26.67 49.75 27.15
N GLY A 1031 -26.61 49.70 25.81
CA GLY A 1031 -27.00 50.71 24.81
C GLY A 1031 -26.69 50.29 23.36
N HIS A 1032 -27.56 50.71 22.42
CA HIS A 1032 -27.42 50.77 20.94
C HIS A 1032 -27.04 49.49 20.12
N ALA A 1033 -27.62 49.20 18.94
CA ALA A 1033 -28.82 49.74 18.30
C ALA A 1033 -29.32 48.81 17.15
N GLN A 1034 -30.65 48.58 17.10
CA GLN A 1034 -31.54 48.51 15.92
C GLN A 1034 -31.14 47.66 14.69
N SER A 1035 -31.78 46.51 14.44
CA SER A 1035 -33.08 46.30 13.72
C SER A 1035 -32.94 46.35 12.18
N SER A 1036 -33.62 45.54 11.36
CA SER A 1036 -34.92 44.83 11.48
C SER A 1036 -34.86 43.47 10.74
N ALA A 1037 -35.44 42.36 11.22
CA ALA A 1037 -36.87 41.99 11.21
C ALA A 1037 -37.50 41.95 9.80
N HIS A 1038 -38.29 40.93 9.38
CA HIS A 1038 -38.67 39.67 10.05
C HIS A 1038 -39.02 38.58 9.01
N GLN A 1039 -39.03 37.31 9.44
CA GLN A 1039 -39.65 36.20 8.69
C GLN A 1039 -41.17 36.36 8.60
N SER A 1040 -41.80 35.79 7.55
CA SER A 1040 -42.84 34.75 7.74
C SER A 1040 -43.34 34.11 6.44
N SER A 1041 -43.59 32.79 6.54
CA SER A 1041 -44.56 31.94 5.83
C SER A 1041 -45.22 32.37 4.50
N ILE A 1042 -45.17 31.48 3.50
CA ILE A 1042 -46.28 31.26 2.55
C ILE A 1042 -46.53 29.76 2.38
N THR A 1043 -47.74 29.32 2.73
CA THR A 1043 -48.39 28.10 2.21
C THR A 1043 -49.41 28.50 1.15
N GLU A 1044 -49.65 27.61 0.19
CA GLU A 1044 -50.83 27.53 -0.70
C GLU A 1044 -51.23 28.78 -1.52
N LEU A 1045 -51.29 28.61 -2.85
CA LEU A 1045 -52.54 28.82 -3.59
C LEU A 1045 -52.46 28.27 -5.02
N GLU A 1046 -53.53 27.59 -5.43
CA GLU A 1046 -53.75 27.15 -6.81
C GLU A 1046 -54.27 28.28 -7.71
N ASN A 1047 -54.30 27.95 -9.01
CA ASN A 1047 -54.78 28.69 -10.18
C ASN A 1047 -56.13 29.43 -9.99
N PRO A 1048 -56.43 30.49 -10.79
CA PRO A 1048 -57.08 30.18 -12.08
C PRO A 1048 -56.73 31.07 -13.29
N LYS A 1049 -57.03 30.51 -14.47
CA LYS A 1049 -56.95 31.14 -15.81
C LYS A 1049 -57.95 32.30 -16.01
N LYS A 1050 -57.57 33.26 -16.87
CA LYS A 1050 -58.36 34.05 -17.87
C LYS A 1050 -57.48 35.25 -18.31
N GLU A 1051 -57.59 35.90 -19.46
CA GLU A 1051 -58.37 35.75 -20.71
C GLU A 1051 -57.54 36.48 -21.80
N TYR A 1052 -57.50 36.02 -23.05
CA TYR A 1052 -56.79 36.73 -24.13
C TYR A 1052 -57.77 37.18 -25.21
N GLN A 1053 -57.92 38.50 -25.42
CA GLN A 1053 -58.39 39.04 -26.69
C GLN A 1053 -57.93 40.49 -26.95
N GLU A 1054 -57.36 40.69 -28.14
CA GLU A 1054 -57.54 41.86 -29.02
C GLU A 1054 -57.27 43.30 -28.51
N LYS A 1055 -56.17 43.92 -28.98
CA LYS A 1055 -56.16 44.92 -30.09
C LYS A 1055 -54.78 45.57 -30.29
N SER A 1056 -54.63 46.30 -31.41
CA SER A 1056 -53.36 46.64 -32.07
C SER A 1056 -52.90 48.11 -31.96
N ASP A 1057 -51.67 48.35 -32.46
CA ASP A 1057 -51.14 49.61 -33.03
C ASP A 1057 -50.71 50.80 -32.14
N LYS A 1058 -49.41 50.82 -31.78
CA LYS A 1058 -48.46 51.91 -32.13
C LYS A 1058 -46.98 51.51 -31.88
N PRO A 1059 -45.99 52.14 -32.54
CA PRO A 1059 -44.62 51.64 -32.59
C PRO A 1059 -43.83 51.93 -31.31
N ARG A 1060 -42.95 51.00 -30.92
CA ARG A 1060 -41.99 51.19 -29.83
C ARG A 1060 -40.73 51.91 -30.33
N SER A 1061 -40.28 52.88 -29.54
CA SER A 1061 -39.01 53.60 -29.67
C SER A 1061 -37.79 52.68 -29.49
N ASP A 1062 -36.66 53.02 -30.12
CA ASP A 1062 -35.37 52.28 -30.07
C ASP A 1062 -34.79 52.12 -28.65
N SER A 1063 -35.32 52.84 -27.65
CA SER A 1063 -34.89 52.74 -26.25
C SER A 1063 -35.17 51.38 -25.57
N ASN A 1064 -35.76 50.40 -26.28
CA ASN A 1064 -36.04 49.05 -25.75
C ASN A 1064 -35.22 47.93 -26.42
N ALA A 1065 -34.28 48.26 -27.31
CA ALA A 1065 -33.42 47.28 -27.98
C ALA A 1065 -32.38 46.64 -27.03
N GLN A 1066 -31.93 47.35 -26.00
CA GLN A 1066 -30.92 46.86 -25.06
C GLN A 1066 -31.51 45.83 -24.07
N ALA A 1067 -32.73 46.06 -23.58
CA ALA A 1067 -33.43 45.13 -22.69
C ALA A 1067 -33.84 43.80 -23.36
N LEU A 1068 -34.04 43.79 -24.69
CA LEU A 1068 -34.35 42.56 -25.44
C LEU A 1068 -33.12 41.72 -25.82
N LEU A 1069 -31.91 42.26 -25.64
CA LEU A 1069 -30.66 41.52 -25.83
C LEU A 1069 -30.16 40.89 -24.52
N GLU A 1070 -30.36 41.53 -23.36
CA GLU A 1070 -29.90 41.00 -22.07
C GLU A 1070 -30.65 39.74 -21.59
N ASP A 1071 -31.93 39.57 -21.93
CA ASP A 1071 -32.68 38.36 -21.55
C ASP A 1071 -32.44 37.14 -22.48
N ASN A 1072 -31.82 37.33 -23.66
CA ASN A 1072 -31.41 36.21 -24.52
C ASN A 1072 -30.03 35.62 -24.13
N TYR A 1073 -29.21 36.35 -23.36
CA TYR A 1073 -27.86 35.90 -22.99
C TYR A 1073 -27.80 35.00 -21.73
N LYS A 1074 -28.93 34.71 -21.07
CA LYS A 1074 -28.98 33.86 -19.87
C LYS A 1074 -28.96 32.35 -20.17
N ASN A 1075 -29.15 31.94 -21.42
CA ASN A 1075 -29.19 30.52 -21.83
C ASN A 1075 -27.93 30.03 -22.55
N PHE A 1076 -26.76 30.66 -22.33
CA PHE A 1076 -25.48 30.18 -22.86
C PHE A 1076 -25.16 28.74 -22.42
N THR A 1077 -25.43 28.40 -21.17
CA THR A 1077 -25.30 27.04 -20.62
C THR A 1077 -26.23 26.04 -21.30
N ASP A 1078 -27.48 26.43 -21.58
CA ASP A 1078 -28.45 25.58 -22.27
C ASP A 1078 -28.13 25.40 -23.76
N PHE A 1079 -27.61 26.44 -24.41
CA PHE A 1079 -27.13 26.36 -25.79
C PHE A 1079 -25.90 25.47 -25.90
N LYS A 1080 -24.91 25.66 -25.01
CA LYS A 1080 -23.74 24.78 -24.90
C LYS A 1080 -24.15 23.33 -24.65
N LYS A 1081 -25.05 23.08 -23.70
CA LYS A 1081 -25.52 21.73 -23.36
C LYS A 1081 -26.24 21.07 -24.54
N LYS A 1082 -27.12 21.80 -25.25
CA LYS A 1082 -27.75 21.31 -26.48
C LYS A 1082 -26.75 21.04 -27.61
N ALA A 1083 -25.71 21.86 -27.76
CA ALA A 1083 -24.66 21.64 -28.75
C ALA A 1083 -23.79 20.41 -28.40
N GLU A 1084 -23.43 20.24 -27.13
CA GLU A 1084 -22.68 19.06 -26.63
C GLU A 1084 -23.50 17.77 -26.74
N ASP A 1085 -24.79 17.80 -26.40
CA ASP A 1085 -25.70 16.65 -26.50
C ASP A 1085 -25.98 16.27 -27.98
N LEU A 1086 -26.17 17.27 -28.86
CA LEU A 1086 -26.31 17.03 -30.30
C LEU A 1086 -25.03 16.41 -30.89
N THR A 1087 -23.86 16.92 -30.49
CA THR A 1087 -22.56 16.42 -30.97
C THR A 1087 -22.28 15.00 -30.45
N LYS A 1088 -22.60 14.71 -29.18
CA LYS A 1088 -22.55 13.33 -28.64
C LYS A 1088 -23.48 12.39 -29.39
N ASN A 1089 -24.71 12.79 -29.71
CA ASN A 1089 -25.62 11.96 -30.49
C ASN A 1089 -25.10 11.68 -31.91
N ILE A 1090 -24.47 12.65 -32.57
CA ILE A 1090 -23.85 12.44 -33.89
C ILE A 1090 -22.65 11.48 -33.79
N ILE A 1091 -21.78 11.63 -32.79
CA ILE A 1091 -20.65 10.71 -32.55
C ILE A 1091 -21.14 9.29 -32.22
N ASN A 1092 -22.22 9.16 -31.45
CA ASN A 1092 -22.78 7.86 -31.05
C ASN A 1092 -23.61 7.16 -32.14
N THR A 1093 -23.91 7.82 -33.26
CA THR A 1093 -24.70 7.26 -34.37
C THR A 1093 -23.88 6.92 -35.62
N ILE A 1094 -22.57 7.23 -35.63
CA ILE A 1094 -21.65 6.89 -36.71
C ILE A 1094 -20.80 5.69 -36.27
N ASP A 1095 -21.17 4.50 -36.75
CA ASP A 1095 -20.46 3.27 -36.44
C ASP A 1095 -19.44 2.94 -37.55
N GLY A 1096 -18.14 2.96 -37.22
CA GLY A 1096 -17.09 2.38 -38.07
C GLY A 1096 -16.28 3.28 -39.02
N ASP A 1097 -15.69 4.39 -38.54
CA ASP A 1097 -14.34 4.82 -39.00
C ASP A 1097 -13.63 5.65 -37.92
N ALA A 1098 -12.48 5.19 -37.43
CA ALA A 1098 -11.74 5.83 -36.35
C ALA A 1098 -11.24 7.24 -36.73
N GLY A 1099 -10.83 7.46 -37.99
CA GLY A 1099 -10.34 8.76 -38.43
C GLY A 1099 -11.43 9.84 -38.53
N VAL A 1100 -12.66 9.43 -38.84
CA VAL A 1100 -13.84 10.31 -38.88
C VAL A 1100 -14.29 10.68 -37.47
N ILE A 1101 -14.25 9.74 -36.53
CA ILE A 1101 -14.55 10.00 -35.11
C ILE A 1101 -13.52 10.96 -34.49
N GLU A 1102 -12.25 10.85 -34.86
CA GLU A 1102 -11.19 11.72 -34.35
C GLU A 1102 -11.33 13.16 -34.88
N THR A 1103 -11.58 13.33 -36.19
CA THR A 1103 -11.87 14.66 -36.77
C THR A 1103 -13.17 15.28 -36.27
N LEU A 1104 -14.21 14.48 -35.97
CA LEU A 1104 -15.43 14.99 -35.30
C LEU A 1104 -15.18 15.44 -33.87
N LYS A 1105 -14.27 14.79 -33.12
CA LYS A 1105 -13.88 15.22 -31.77
C LYS A 1105 -13.09 16.53 -31.79
N ASP A 1106 -12.19 16.70 -32.75
CA ASP A 1106 -11.46 17.97 -32.92
C ASP A 1106 -12.41 19.09 -33.36
N PHE A 1107 -13.33 18.83 -34.29
CA PHE A 1107 -14.38 19.79 -34.66
C PHE A 1107 -15.28 20.17 -33.47
N ALA A 1108 -15.67 19.21 -32.63
CA ALA A 1108 -16.43 19.46 -31.40
C ALA A 1108 -15.67 20.37 -30.43
N LYS A 1109 -14.35 20.17 -30.32
CA LYS A 1109 -13.46 20.95 -29.46
C LYS A 1109 -13.26 22.37 -29.96
N ASP A 1110 -13.03 22.55 -31.26
CA ASP A 1110 -12.93 23.85 -31.92
C ASP A 1110 -14.24 24.63 -31.83
N MET A 1111 -15.39 23.96 -32.01
CA MET A 1111 -16.71 24.58 -31.86
C MET A 1111 -16.99 25.00 -30.42
N ASN A 1112 -16.62 24.18 -29.42
CA ASN A 1112 -16.70 24.58 -28.01
C ASN A 1112 -15.74 25.74 -27.68
N GLN A 1113 -14.55 25.79 -28.28
CA GLN A 1113 -13.59 26.88 -28.11
C GLN A 1113 -14.04 28.17 -28.81
N PHE A 1114 -14.75 28.07 -29.94
CA PHE A 1114 -15.42 29.21 -30.59
C PHE A 1114 -16.56 29.75 -29.73
N ILE A 1115 -17.41 28.87 -29.18
CA ILE A 1115 -18.51 29.25 -28.27
C ILE A 1115 -17.97 29.90 -26.98
N LEU A 1116 -16.83 29.44 -26.45
CA LEU A 1116 -16.17 30.05 -25.27
C LEU A 1116 -15.50 31.40 -25.55
N ASN A 1117 -15.37 31.81 -26.80
CA ASN A 1117 -14.75 33.07 -27.23
C ASN A 1117 -15.77 34.09 -27.78
N MET A 1118 -17.09 33.78 -27.69
CA MET A 1118 -18.21 34.71 -27.93
C MET A 1118 -18.77 35.22 -26.61
#